data_AF-A0A945GL51-F1
#
_entry.id   AF-A0A945GL51-F1
#
_cell.length_a   1.000
_cell.length_b   1.000
_cell.length_c   1.000
_cell.angle_alpha   90.00
_cell.angle_beta   90.00
_cell.angle_gamma   90.00
#
_symmetry.space_group_name_H-M   'P 1'
#
loop_
_entity.id
_entity.type
_entity.pdbx_description
1 polymer ?
#
loop_
_entity_poly.entity_id
_entity_poly.type
_entity_poly.pdbx_seq_one_letter_code
_entity_poly.pdbx_strand_id
1 'polypeptide(L)'
;MNRHAGVSAILFALIFSLLLPSSGARAQDLDFTDLRGTLPSGTTTLSGTVTVTGDLTIPSDGTLIVQAGTTVRVEDYWTSIFVEGALQINGTSTSSVTFTSLGGNSESPWGGIKFHPGSSGSVTHAQFSYGGGELSGIIEIDDASVTVRQSTFRDSDEDGIRVRNIDGINRTVLIENCTFTDINNSDSDAIECNSASPTITACTFTNNNAAVWLDGTSFPHFSGDLVADDGVRLANATYDRDGTWEYAGIPYILDGDITIPEGIALIVDPKVVVKGNDYWYSIFVDGSLTLAGTEIDPIIFTSMRDDTIAGDTNKDANADEPSVPEPNNWGGIKFNPGSSGSITHAQFAYGGGEISGMIEIEDADVTVRQSTFRDSGEDGIRVRNIDGINRTVLIENCTFTDINNSGSDAIECNSASPTITACTFTNNNAAIWLVDGTSFPHFNGDLVADDGVWLANATYDRDGTWEYAGVPYILDGDITIPEGIALIVEPGIIVKGNSHWNSIYVDGHFSAFGKPDSAIVFTSMQDDTIAGDTNKDGDESIAEPNSWGGIYVRGAGIARLHYSHLLYGGGESRGMIETIDSGTAILENSLLAHSGEDGVYAGNGGKGFLRYCSILDNRNLAVRNETQGTDFDADDNNWWGDPSGPLDTSDADGRVNPDGLGGEVGDYVDYEPWSSVQPALGKIVVPEDPGDPVIPGIAQVSTDHTEYTTDQPIVVTFSGFPGNQEDWISLSPVTLPDDQYSNWWIYTSGQRSGTFTFD
;
A
#
# COMPACT_ATOMS: atom_id res chain seq x y z
N MET A 1 75.68 76.88 -38.74
CA MET A 1 75.33 76.32 -37.41
C MET A 1 73.82 76.22 -37.34
N ASN A 2 73.28 75.12 -36.83
CA ASN A 2 72.00 75.03 -36.09
C ASN A 2 71.80 73.58 -35.61
N ARG A 3 71.33 73.39 -34.38
CA ARG A 3 70.97 72.08 -33.80
C ARG A 3 69.71 72.22 -32.93
N HIS A 4 68.81 71.27 -33.13
CA HIS A 4 67.79 70.68 -32.24
C HIS A 4 67.44 71.29 -30.87
N ALA A 5 66.12 71.55 -30.73
CA ALA A 5 65.15 70.87 -29.85
C ALA A 5 65.17 71.05 -28.31
N GLY A 6 63.95 71.05 -27.74
CA GLY A 6 63.66 70.88 -26.32
C GLY A 6 62.52 71.77 -25.82
N VAL A 7 61.35 71.19 -25.48
CA VAL A 7 60.21 71.91 -24.87
C VAL A 7 59.70 71.08 -23.69
N SER A 8 59.64 71.66 -22.47
CA SER A 8 58.65 71.30 -21.45
C SER A 8 58.61 72.27 -20.25
N ALA A 9 57.41 72.42 -19.68
CA ALA A 9 57.03 72.80 -18.30
C ALA A 9 57.35 74.21 -17.72
N ILE A 10 56.38 74.82 -17.00
CA ILE A 10 56.36 74.99 -15.51
C ILE A 10 55.19 75.90 -14.98
N LEU A 11 54.34 75.30 -14.12
CA LEU A 11 53.64 75.76 -12.87
C LEU A 11 52.55 76.88 -12.75
N PHE A 12 51.55 76.51 -11.91
CA PHE A 12 50.78 77.27 -10.88
C PHE A 12 49.85 78.45 -11.28
N ALA A 13 48.70 78.72 -10.61
CA ALA A 13 47.93 78.05 -9.53
C ALA A 13 46.49 78.63 -9.49
N LEU A 14 45.50 77.98 -8.86
CA LEU A 14 44.59 78.58 -7.84
C LEU A 14 43.44 77.66 -7.35
N ILE A 15 43.01 77.94 -6.11
CA ILE A 15 42.02 77.28 -5.24
C ILE A 15 41.38 78.42 -4.41
N PHE A 16 40.10 78.50 -4.03
CA PHE A 16 38.93 77.60 -4.04
C PHE A 16 37.65 78.44 -4.26
N SER A 17 36.54 77.89 -4.79
CA SER A 17 35.18 78.17 -4.28
C SER A 17 34.08 77.32 -4.96
N LEU A 18 33.08 76.91 -4.17
CA LEU A 18 31.91 76.16 -4.64
C LEU A 18 30.86 77.08 -5.29
N LEU A 19 30.27 76.61 -6.39
CA LEU A 19 28.82 76.71 -6.63
C LEU A 19 28.40 75.52 -7.52
N LEU A 20 27.26 74.91 -7.18
CA LEU A 20 26.79 73.61 -7.68
C LEU A 20 26.45 73.62 -9.18
N PRO A 21 26.68 72.49 -9.87
CA PRO A 21 25.81 72.04 -10.96
C PRO A 21 25.00 70.80 -10.57
N SER A 22 23.82 70.72 -11.19
CA SER A 22 22.79 69.68 -11.07
C SER A 22 23.28 68.24 -11.27
N SER A 23 22.65 67.32 -10.54
CA SER A 23 22.69 65.88 -10.77
C SER A 23 22.31 65.53 -12.22
N GLY A 24 23.21 64.85 -12.91
CA GLY A 24 23.08 64.43 -14.30
C GLY A 24 24.32 63.67 -14.73
N ALA A 25 24.50 62.47 -14.19
CA ALA A 25 25.53 61.56 -14.70
C ALA A 25 25.20 61.25 -16.17
N ARG A 26 26.08 61.66 -17.10
CA ARG A 26 25.97 61.19 -18.48
C ARG A 26 26.27 59.70 -18.48
N ALA A 27 25.37 58.91 -19.07
CA ALA A 27 25.76 57.61 -19.58
C ALA A 27 26.97 57.78 -20.50
N GLN A 28 27.96 56.91 -20.35
CA GLN A 28 29.14 56.88 -21.19
C GLN A 28 28.78 56.07 -22.43
N ASP A 29 28.55 56.75 -23.56
CA ASP A 29 28.31 56.11 -24.85
C ASP A 29 29.58 55.33 -25.26
N LEU A 30 29.58 54.02 -24.99
CA LEU A 30 30.58 53.07 -25.49
C LEU A 30 30.16 52.62 -26.89
N ASP A 31 31.13 52.29 -27.75
CA ASP A 31 30.86 51.85 -29.12
C ASP A 31 30.44 50.37 -29.10
N PHE A 32 29.13 50.10 -29.11
CA PHE A 32 28.54 48.80 -28.76
C PHE A 32 28.74 47.67 -29.79
N THR A 33 29.62 47.83 -30.78
CA THR A 33 29.91 46.77 -31.76
C THR A 33 30.78 45.63 -31.23
N ASP A 34 31.43 45.82 -30.08
CA ASP A 34 32.34 44.84 -29.47
C ASP A 34 32.45 45.06 -27.94
N LEU A 35 31.74 44.25 -27.15
CA LEU A 35 31.78 44.24 -25.68
C LEU A 35 32.59 43.05 -25.15
N ARG A 36 33.37 43.29 -24.10
CA ARG A 36 34.08 42.29 -23.29
C ARG A 36 34.71 42.92 -22.05
N GLY A 37 35.15 42.09 -21.12
CA GLY A 37 35.73 42.48 -19.84
C GLY A 37 34.69 43.01 -18.86
N THR A 38 35.15 43.67 -17.79
CA THR A 38 34.26 44.24 -16.78
C THR A 38 33.68 45.57 -17.24
N LEU A 39 32.35 45.71 -17.16
CA LEU A 39 31.65 46.96 -17.39
C LEU A 39 32.02 48.04 -16.34
N PRO A 40 31.84 49.33 -16.64
CA PRO A 40 31.94 50.40 -15.64
C PRO A 40 30.94 50.20 -14.50
N SER A 41 31.27 50.70 -13.31
CA SER A 41 30.35 50.76 -12.19
C SER A 41 29.16 51.69 -12.45
N GLY A 42 28.04 51.45 -11.77
CA GLY A 42 26.77 52.09 -12.06
C GLY A 42 26.06 51.51 -13.30
N THR A 43 25.22 52.31 -13.94
CA THR A 43 24.30 51.80 -14.99
C THR A 43 24.89 51.89 -16.39
N THR A 44 25.01 50.74 -17.05
CA THR A 44 25.24 50.61 -18.51
C THR A 44 23.92 50.26 -19.21
N THR A 45 23.70 50.75 -20.43
CA THR A 45 22.47 50.47 -21.19
C THR A 45 22.79 50.06 -22.61
N LEU A 46 22.22 48.94 -23.06
CA LEU A 46 22.36 48.39 -24.41
C LEU A 46 21.09 48.65 -25.22
N SER A 47 21.28 48.95 -26.51
CA SER A 47 20.20 49.09 -27.50
C SER A 47 20.71 48.73 -28.91
N GLY A 48 19.81 48.28 -29.80
CA GLY A 48 20.18 47.93 -31.18
C GLY A 48 20.82 46.55 -31.31
N THR A 49 21.83 46.39 -32.16
CA THR A 49 22.60 45.14 -32.27
C THR A 49 23.95 45.29 -31.59
N VAL A 50 24.27 44.38 -30.68
CA VAL A 50 25.47 44.36 -29.84
C VAL A 50 26.18 43.03 -30.03
N THR A 51 27.52 43.03 -30.10
CA THR A 51 28.33 41.81 -30.13
C THR A 51 29.20 41.72 -28.89
N VAL A 52 29.35 40.52 -28.33
CA VAL A 52 30.21 40.20 -27.19
C VAL A 52 31.33 39.25 -27.66
N THR A 53 32.60 39.65 -27.57
CA THR A 53 33.79 38.92 -28.12
C THR A 53 34.73 38.37 -27.04
N GLY A 54 34.13 37.97 -25.92
CA GLY A 54 34.81 37.52 -24.72
C GLY A 54 34.07 37.97 -23.47
N ASP A 55 34.37 37.33 -22.35
CA ASP A 55 33.57 37.40 -21.12
C ASP A 55 33.16 38.82 -20.71
N LEU A 56 31.87 39.00 -20.42
CA LEU A 56 31.32 40.29 -20.02
C LEU A 56 30.90 40.26 -18.55
N THR A 57 31.64 40.94 -17.68
CA THR A 57 31.31 41.02 -16.25
C THR A 57 30.53 42.29 -15.94
N ILE A 58 29.34 42.16 -15.36
CA ILE A 58 28.62 43.24 -14.69
C ILE A 58 29.14 43.29 -13.24
N PRO A 59 29.87 44.34 -12.81
CA PRO A 59 30.45 44.39 -11.47
C PRO A 59 29.36 44.49 -10.38
N SER A 60 29.72 44.20 -9.12
CA SER A 60 28.79 44.15 -7.99
C SER A 60 28.15 45.50 -7.61
N ASP A 61 28.73 46.62 -8.03
CA ASP A 61 28.14 47.98 -7.96
C ASP A 61 27.58 48.46 -9.32
N GLY A 62 27.44 47.55 -10.28
CA GLY A 62 26.98 47.78 -11.64
C GLY A 62 25.54 47.32 -11.89
N THR A 63 24.93 47.89 -12.93
CA THR A 63 23.65 47.42 -13.48
C THR A 63 23.69 47.48 -15.00
N LEU A 64 23.44 46.36 -15.66
CA LEU A 64 23.25 46.32 -17.11
C LEU A 64 21.75 46.36 -17.43
N ILE A 65 21.33 47.30 -18.27
CA ILE A 65 19.96 47.39 -18.78
C ILE A 65 19.98 47.10 -20.29
N VAL A 66 19.26 46.07 -20.72
CA VAL A 66 19.10 45.72 -22.13
C VAL A 66 17.70 46.14 -22.58
N GLN A 67 17.60 47.09 -23.51
CA GLN A 67 16.33 47.68 -23.92
C GLN A 67 15.56 46.79 -24.92
N ALA A 68 14.22 46.94 -24.94
CA ALA A 68 13.34 46.29 -25.91
C ALA A 68 13.87 46.38 -27.36
N GLY A 69 13.81 45.27 -28.09
CA GLY A 69 14.30 45.17 -29.47
C GLY A 69 15.82 45.06 -29.62
N THR A 70 16.58 44.96 -28.52
CA THR A 70 18.04 44.71 -28.60
C THR A 70 18.32 43.28 -29.04
N THR A 71 19.30 43.09 -29.91
CA THR A 71 19.89 41.79 -30.25
C THR A 71 21.33 41.74 -29.74
N VAL A 72 21.59 40.88 -28.77
CA VAL A 72 22.93 40.56 -28.26
C VAL A 72 23.41 39.29 -28.96
N ARG A 73 24.57 39.36 -29.61
CA ARG A 73 25.25 38.23 -30.26
C ARG A 73 26.52 37.91 -29.50
N VAL A 74 26.69 36.67 -29.07
CA VAL A 74 27.82 36.26 -28.22
C VAL A 74 28.71 35.31 -29.01
N GLU A 75 30.03 35.55 -29.00
CA GLU A 75 30.96 35.02 -30.01
C GLU A 75 31.06 33.50 -30.08
N ASP A 76 31.42 32.83 -28.98
CA ASP A 76 31.72 31.40 -28.96
C ASP A 76 31.40 30.71 -27.64
N TYR A 77 31.68 29.39 -27.60
CA TYR A 77 31.40 28.48 -26.49
C TYR A 77 31.98 28.98 -25.15
N TRP A 78 33.13 29.66 -25.19
CA TRP A 78 33.89 30.15 -24.04
C TRP A 78 33.59 31.62 -23.70
N THR A 79 32.54 32.19 -24.28
CA THR A 79 32.15 33.58 -24.07
C THR A 79 30.90 33.65 -23.22
N SER A 80 31.09 34.04 -21.95
CA SER A 80 30.04 34.05 -20.93
C SER A 80 29.70 35.48 -20.43
N ILE A 81 28.50 35.68 -19.88
CA ILE A 81 28.09 36.94 -19.25
C ILE A 81 27.94 36.71 -17.75
N PHE A 82 28.83 37.31 -16.96
CA PHE A 82 28.87 37.15 -15.50
C PHE A 82 28.19 38.33 -14.79
N VAL A 83 27.23 38.03 -13.91
CA VAL A 83 26.47 39.03 -13.16
C VAL A 83 26.86 38.98 -11.69
N GLU A 84 27.72 39.91 -11.27
CA GLU A 84 28.04 40.16 -9.86
C GLU A 84 27.08 41.18 -9.22
N GLY A 85 26.52 42.08 -10.06
CA GLY A 85 25.61 43.16 -9.66
C GLY A 85 24.16 42.89 -10.05
N ALA A 86 23.63 43.67 -10.99
CA ALA A 86 22.26 43.53 -11.48
C ALA A 86 22.15 43.48 -13.01
N LEU A 87 21.27 42.62 -13.53
CA LEU A 87 20.91 42.55 -14.95
C LEU A 87 19.40 42.77 -15.15
N GLN A 88 19.04 43.69 -16.04
CA GLN A 88 17.65 43.97 -16.42
C GLN A 88 17.47 43.84 -17.93
N ILE A 89 16.71 42.84 -18.37
CA ILE A 89 16.36 42.60 -19.76
C ILE A 89 14.89 43.01 -19.96
N ASN A 90 14.70 44.20 -20.53
CA ASN A 90 13.42 44.92 -20.55
C ASN A 90 12.77 44.86 -21.94
N GLY A 91 12.36 43.67 -22.36
CA GLY A 91 11.61 43.45 -23.60
C GLY A 91 10.13 43.82 -23.50
N THR A 92 9.42 43.73 -24.63
CA THR A 92 7.95 43.86 -24.71
C THR A 92 7.37 42.84 -25.70
N SER A 93 6.09 42.51 -25.60
CA SER A 93 5.40 41.57 -26.50
C SER A 93 5.44 41.95 -28.00
N THR A 94 5.72 43.21 -28.32
CA THR A 94 5.89 43.70 -29.70
C THR A 94 7.36 43.97 -30.08
N SER A 95 8.29 43.84 -29.13
CA SER A 95 9.71 44.15 -29.31
C SER A 95 10.51 43.44 -28.22
N SER A 96 10.67 42.13 -28.40
CA SER A 96 11.43 41.28 -27.49
C SER A 96 12.93 41.62 -27.54
N VAL A 97 13.66 41.30 -26.48
CA VAL A 97 15.13 41.23 -26.52
C VAL A 97 15.53 39.86 -27.08
N THR A 98 16.65 39.78 -27.81
CA THR A 98 17.18 38.51 -28.33
C THR A 98 18.63 38.32 -27.89
N PHE A 99 18.96 37.16 -27.34
CA PHE A 99 20.31 36.67 -27.10
C PHE A 99 20.54 35.42 -27.95
N THR A 100 21.67 35.36 -28.66
CA THR A 100 21.99 34.26 -29.59
C THR A 100 23.49 34.12 -29.78
N SER A 101 23.95 32.94 -30.21
CA SER A 101 25.31 32.76 -30.73
C SER A 101 25.56 33.69 -31.93
N LEU A 102 26.83 34.07 -32.15
CA LEU A 102 27.22 34.97 -33.24
C LEU A 102 26.93 34.38 -34.62
N GLY A 103 27.04 33.06 -34.76
CA GLY A 103 26.64 32.31 -35.96
C GLY A 103 25.12 32.21 -36.15
N GLY A 104 24.34 32.34 -35.07
CA GLY A 104 22.89 32.12 -35.09
C GLY A 104 22.50 30.67 -35.32
N ASN A 105 23.35 29.74 -34.85
CA ASN A 105 23.19 28.29 -34.96
C ASN A 105 23.87 27.59 -33.77
N SER A 106 23.67 26.27 -33.67
CA SER A 106 24.26 25.38 -32.66
C SER A 106 25.67 24.86 -33.01
N GLU A 107 26.28 25.25 -34.13
CA GLU A 107 27.65 24.82 -34.47
C GLU A 107 28.73 25.46 -33.57
N SER A 108 28.39 26.59 -32.94
CA SER A 108 29.17 27.24 -31.88
C SER A 108 28.20 27.96 -30.95
N PRO A 109 27.63 27.27 -29.95
CA PRO A 109 26.78 27.92 -28.95
C PRO A 109 27.60 28.94 -28.14
N TRP A 110 26.95 29.81 -27.39
CA TRP A 110 27.62 30.74 -26.46
C TRP A 110 27.55 30.26 -25.01
N GLY A 111 28.50 30.68 -24.17
CA GLY A 111 28.65 30.20 -22.80
C GLY A 111 27.36 30.28 -21.99
N GLY A 112 26.79 31.48 -21.83
CA GLY A 112 25.50 31.70 -21.16
C GLY A 112 25.51 32.97 -20.29
N ILE A 113 24.53 33.11 -19.40
CA ILE A 113 24.45 34.18 -18.38
C ILE A 113 24.51 33.57 -16.98
N LYS A 114 25.56 33.86 -16.23
CA LYS A 114 25.73 33.39 -14.84
C LYS A 114 25.42 34.48 -13.83
N PHE A 115 24.40 34.26 -13.01
CA PHE A 115 24.14 35.06 -11.81
C PHE A 115 24.92 34.49 -10.64
N HIS A 116 25.92 35.23 -10.15
CA HIS A 116 26.75 34.81 -9.02
C HIS A 116 26.09 35.09 -7.66
N PRO A 117 26.54 34.40 -6.58
CA PRO A 117 26.05 34.60 -5.23
C PRO A 117 26.05 36.07 -4.81
N GLY A 118 24.90 36.59 -4.40
CA GLY A 118 24.76 38.02 -4.13
C GLY A 118 23.86 38.76 -5.12
N SER A 119 23.95 38.40 -6.40
CA SER A 119 23.46 39.19 -7.53
C SER A 119 21.93 39.19 -7.71
N SER A 120 21.44 39.96 -8.69
CA SER A 120 20.01 40.06 -8.99
C SER A 120 19.68 40.20 -10.48
N GLY A 121 18.53 39.67 -10.90
CA GLY A 121 18.09 39.64 -12.29
C GLY A 121 16.60 39.93 -12.49
N SER A 122 16.27 40.63 -13.57
CA SER A 122 14.90 40.75 -14.07
C SER A 122 14.90 40.59 -15.59
N VAL A 123 14.20 39.58 -16.08
CA VAL A 123 14.11 39.22 -17.50
C VAL A 123 12.65 39.20 -17.91
N THR A 124 12.29 39.91 -18.97
CA THR A 124 10.90 40.03 -19.42
C THR A 124 10.83 40.17 -20.94
N HIS A 125 10.03 39.35 -21.61
CA HIS A 125 9.92 39.30 -23.08
C HIS A 125 11.28 39.18 -23.78
N ALA A 126 12.08 38.21 -23.35
CA ALA A 126 13.36 37.86 -23.97
C ALA A 126 13.24 36.56 -24.78
N GLN A 127 14.10 36.42 -25.79
CA GLN A 127 14.31 35.19 -26.54
C GLN A 127 15.78 34.82 -26.42
N PHE A 128 16.06 33.60 -25.99
CA PHE A 128 17.39 33.04 -25.90
C PHE A 128 17.49 31.82 -26.80
N SER A 129 18.57 31.69 -27.56
CA SER A 129 18.88 30.46 -28.30
C SER A 129 20.37 30.21 -28.48
N TYR A 130 20.75 28.95 -28.73
CA TYR A 130 22.12 28.53 -29.00
C TYR A 130 23.10 28.91 -27.89
N GLY A 131 22.67 28.83 -26.63
CA GLY A 131 23.50 29.15 -25.45
C GLY A 131 23.60 27.97 -24.49
N GLY A 132 24.35 28.14 -23.39
CA GLY A 132 24.65 27.07 -22.44
C GLY A 132 25.81 26.20 -22.90
N GLY A 133 26.85 26.80 -23.50
CA GLY A 133 28.07 26.09 -23.92
C GLY A 133 29.00 25.80 -22.75
N GLU A 134 29.90 26.74 -22.41
CA GLU A 134 30.78 26.61 -21.23
C GLU A 134 30.02 26.54 -19.90
N LEU A 135 28.85 27.19 -19.81
CA LEU A 135 27.99 27.11 -18.63
C LEU A 135 26.96 26.01 -18.82
N SER A 136 26.56 25.38 -17.73
CA SER A 136 25.54 24.33 -17.68
C SER A 136 24.10 24.84 -17.93
N GLY A 137 23.93 25.89 -18.74
CA GLY A 137 22.63 26.39 -19.17
C GLY A 137 22.67 27.82 -19.73
N ILE A 138 21.67 28.20 -20.53
CA ILE A 138 21.57 29.56 -21.10
C ILE A 138 21.55 30.61 -19.98
N ILE A 139 20.81 30.36 -18.89
CA ILE A 139 20.88 31.13 -17.66
C ILE A 139 21.21 30.20 -16.50
N GLU A 140 22.31 30.47 -15.80
CA GLU A 140 22.70 29.78 -14.58
C GLU A 140 22.51 30.73 -13.38
N ILE A 141 21.83 30.28 -12.32
CA ILE A 141 21.48 31.07 -11.14
C ILE A 141 22.05 30.38 -9.89
N ASP A 142 22.98 31.04 -9.19
CA ASP A 142 23.68 30.47 -8.02
C ASP A 142 23.62 31.47 -6.84
N ASP A 143 22.84 31.16 -5.79
CA ASP A 143 22.56 32.06 -4.63
C ASP A 143 22.22 33.52 -5.03
N ALA A 144 21.35 33.67 -6.03
CA ALA A 144 20.97 34.95 -6.63
C ALA A 144 19.44 35.12 -6.72
N SER A 145 18.97 36.37 -6.75
CA SER A 145 17.54 36.67 -6.82
C SER A 145 17.13 37.08 -8.24
N VAL A 146 16.50 36.18 -8.98
CA VAL A 146 16.23 36.37 -10.43
C VAL A 146 14.75 36.14 -10.72
N THR A 147 14.13 37.02 -11.50
CA THR A 147 12.80 36.77 -12.06
C THR A 147 12.86 36.73 -13.58
N VAL A 148 12.31 35.67 -14.16
CA VAL A 148 12.19 35.47 -15.61
C VAL A 148 10.71 35.38 -15.96
N ARG A 149 10.26 36.25 -16.88
CA ARG A 149 8.87 36.36 -17.29
C ARG A 149 8.69 36.35 -18.80
N GLN A 150 7.64 35.71 -19.28
CA GLN A 150 7.13 35.92 -20.65
C GLN A 150 8.22 35.75 -21.73
N SER A 151 9.15 34.82 -21.51
CA SER A 151 10.39 34.68 -22.28
C SER A 151 10.53 33.27 -22.85
N THR A 152 11.29 33.14 -23.93
CA THR A 152 11.47 31.88 -24.68
C THR A 152 12.91 31.42 -24.65
N PHE A 153 13.12 30.13 -24.37
CA PHE A 153 14.39 29.41 -24.37
C PHE A 153 14.29 28.27 -25.38
N ARG A 154 15.31 28.09 -26.22
CA ARG A 154 15.32 27.05 -27.26
C ARG A 154 16.69 26.74 -27.81
N ASP A 155 16.86 25.57 -28.41
CA ASP A 155 18.12 25.14 -29.05
C ASP A 155 19.34 25.38 -28.13
N SER A 156 19.27 25.02 -26.84
CA SER A 156 20.42 25.12 -25.93
C SER A 156 21.37 23.94 -26.09
N ASP A 157 22.62 24.13 -25.67
CA ASP A 157 23.62 23.05 -25.66
C ASP A 157 23.51 22.23 -24.35
N GLU A 158 23.42 22.93 -23.22
CA GLU A 158 23.02 22.44 -21.89
C GLU A 158 21.60 22.97 -21.54
N ASP A 159 21.27 23.22 -20.26
CA ASP A 159 19.91 23.61 -19.81
C ASP A 159 19.34 24.91 -20.42
N GLY A 160 18.01 25.04 -20.35
CA GLY A 160 17.33 26.33 -20.51
C GLY A 160 17.62 27.29 -19.36
N ILE A 161 17.29 26.89 -18.12
CA ILE A 161 17.67 27.59 -16.89
C ILE A 161 18.14 26.60 -15.83
N ARG A 162 19.37 26.77 -15.32
CA ARG A 162 19.88 26.00 -14.18
C ARG A 162 19.80 26.83 -12.90
N VAL A 163 19.19 26.28 -11.85
CA VAL A 163 19.02 26.95 -10.55
C VAL A 163 19.73 26.15 -9.47
N ARG A 164 20.67 26.78 -8.75
CA ARG A 164 21.52 26.13 -7.76
C ARG A 164 21.58 26.90 -6.43
N ASN A 165 21.65 26.16 -5.32
CA ASN A 165 21.87 26.71 -3.97
C ASN A 165 20.84 27.79 -3.55
N ILE A 166 19.55 27.58 -3.83
CA ILE A 166 18.47 28.52 -3.47
C ILE A 166 17.65 27.95 -2.32
N ASP A 167 17.89 28.50 -1.12
CA ASP A 167 17.21 28.10 0.12
C ASP A 167 15.74 28.57 0.24
N GLY A 168 15.26 29.39 -0.71
CA GLY A 168 13.91 29.98 -0.71
C GLY A 168 13.64 31.04 0.36
N ILE A 169 14.58 31.27 1.29
CA ILE A 169 14.44 32.18 2.44
C ILE A 169 15.17 33.49 2.18
N ASN A 170 16.42 33.42 1.72
CA ASN A 170 17.29 34.57 1.48
C ASN A 170 17.26 35.03 0.01
N ARG A 171 16.93 34.11 -0.90
CA ARG A 171 16.84 34.34 -2.35
C ARG A 171 15.52 33.83 -2.90
N THR A 172 15.05 34.49 -3.95
CA THR A 172 13.84 34.11 -4.67
C THR A 172 14.12 34.01 -6.15
N VAL A 173 13.72 32.88 -6.74
CA VAL A 173 13.76 32.64 -8.18
C VAL A 173 12.33 32.39 -8.64
N LEU A 174 11.88 33.14 -9.65
CA LEU A 174 10.54 33.02 -10.21
C LEU A 174 10.64 32.91 -11.73
N ILE A 175 10.07 31.84 -12.28
CA ILE A 175 10.00 31.56 -13.72
C ILE A 175 8.51 31.49 -14.08
N GLU A 176 8.02 32.50 -14.79
CA GLU A 176 6.58 32.77 -14.95
C GLU A 176 6.20 33.03 -16.42
N ASN A 177 5.21 32.31 -16.94
CA ASN A 177 4.73 32.46 -18.33
C ASN A 177 5.85 32.28 -19.38
N CYS A 178 6.82 31.40 -19.14
CA CYS A 178 7.94 31.16 -20.06
C CYS A 178 7.67 29.97 -21.00
N THR A 179 8.41 29.90 -22.11
CA THR A 179 8.33 28.80 -23.08
C THR A 179 9.71 28.17 -23.27
N PHE A 180 9.80 26.85 -23.15
CA PHE A 180 11.01 26.06 -23.33
C PHE A 180 10.75 25.03 -24.44
N THR A 181 11.51 25.11 -25.54
CA THR A 181 11.30 24.24 -26.70
C THR A 181 12.62 23.74 -27.27
N ASP A 182 12.69 22.47 -27.64
CA ASP A 182 13.86 21.88 -28.30
C ASP A 182 15.15 21.98 -27.44
N ILE A 183 15.04 21.55 -26.18
CA ILE A 183 16.15 21.41 -25.21
C ILE A 183 16.31 19.93 -24.88
N ASN A 184 16.99 19.20 -25.77
CA ASN A 184 16.96 17.73 -25.85
C ASN A 184 18.31 17.09 -26.22
N ASN A 185 19.41 17.74 -25.86
CA ASN A 185 20.72 17.08 -25.78
C ASN A 185 20.75 16.10 -24.59
N SER A 186 21.76 15.22 -24.54
CA SER A 186 21.80 14.07 -23.63
C SER A 186 21.77 14.39 -22.14
N ASP A 187 22.15 15.61 -21.76
CA ASP A 187 22.35 16.05 -20.38
C ASP A 187 21.66 17.40 -20.10
N SER A 188 20.78 17.85 -21.01
CA SER A 188 20.12 19.18 -20.97
C SER A 188 18.65 19.10 -20.61
N ASP A 189 18.19 19.87 -19.62
CA ASP A 189 16.77 19.98 -19.27
C ASP A 189 16.24 21.43 -19.44
N ALA A 190 14.92 21.58 -19.57
CA ALA A 190 14.35 22.92 -19.71
C ALA A 190 14.61 23.79 -18.47
N ILE A 191 14.45 23.20 -17.28
CA ILE A 191 14.83 23.79 -15.99
C ILE A 191 15.46 22.71 -15.11
N GLU A 192 16.72 22.86 -14.69
CA GLU A 192 17.34 21.98 -13.69
C GLU A 192 17.41 22.67 -12.31
N CYS A 193 17.01 21.96 -11.25
CA CYS A 193 17.10 22.40 -9.87
C CYS A 193 18.10 21.53 -9.06
N ASN A 194 19.12 22.18 -8.49
CA ASN A 194 20.15 21.55 -7.66
C ASN A 194 20.23 22.26 -6.28
N SER A 195 19.78 21.59 -5.22
CA SER A 195 19.52 22.19 -3.90
C SER A 195 18.81 23.55 -4.00
N ALA A 196 17.75 23.62 -4.82
CA ALA A 196 17.08 24.86 -5.18
C ALA A 196 15.57 24.68 -5.28
N SER A 197 14.81 25.59 -4.66
CA SER A 197 13.33 25.57 -4.68
C SER A 197 12.77 26.85 -5.32
N PRO A 198 12.86 27.01 -6.66
CA PRO A 198 12.27 28.14 -7.37
C PRO A 198 10.74 28.05 -7.42
N THR A 199 10.07 29.16 -7.72
CA THR A 199 8.65 29.15 -8.12
C THR A 199 8.54 29.07 -9.64
N ILE A 200 7.79 28.11 -10.16
CA ILE A 200 7.61 27.87 -11.60
C ILE A 200 6.09 27.84 -11.91
N THR A 201 5.63 28.72 -12.78
CA THR A 201 4.19 28.98 -13.00
C THR A 201 3.87 29.35 -14.45
N ALA A 202 2.74 28.85 -14.96
CA ALA A 202 2.22 29.14 -16.31
C ALA A 202 3.21 28.88 -17.46
N CYS A 203 4.20 27.99 -17.27
CA CYS A 203 5.22 27.71 -18.28
C CYS A 203 4.79 26.60 -19.25
N THR A 204 5.25 26.71 -20.49
CA THR A 204 5.03 25.70 -21.54
C THR A 204 6.36 25.07 -21.93
N PHE A 205 6.37 23.74 -21.96
CA PHE A 205 7.49 22.89 -22.32
C PHE A 205 7.10 22.08 -23.55
N THR A 206 7.98 21.93 -24.52
CA THR A 206 7.74 21.13 -25.73
C THR A 206 9.04 20.53 -26.24
N ASN A 207 9.09 19.24 -26.54
CA ASN A 207 10.27 18.58 -27.11
C ASN A 207 11.57 18.82 -26.31
N ASN A 208 11.51 18.73 -24.98
CA ASN A 208 12.69 18.77 -24.11
C ASN A 208 13.08 17.34 -23.65
N ASN A 209 14.12 17.19 -22.84
CA ASN A 209 14.41 15.94 -22.13
C ASN A 209 13.59 15.79 -20.83
N ALA A 210 13.45 16.90 -20.10
CA ALA A 210 12.49 17.09 -19.01
C ALA A 210 11.93 18.53 -19.04
N ALA A 211 10.73 18.72 -18.50
CA ALA A 211 10.19 20.05 -18.22
C ALA A 211 10.89 20.68 -17.00
N VAL A 212 11.11 19.88 -15.95
CA VAL A 212 11.92 20.23 -14.80
C VAL A 212 12.68 18.98 -14.34
N TRP A 213 13.96 19.10 -13.99
CA TRP A 213 14.74 18.02 -13.36
C TRP A 213 15.10 18.36 -11.93
N LEU A 214 14.96 17.39 -11.01
CA LEU A 214 15.17 17.55 -9.57
C LEU A 214 16.23 16.60 -9.03
N ASP A 215 17.22 17.15 -8.33
CA ASP A 215 18.29 16.41 -7.64
C ASP A 215 17.87 15.68 -6.35
N GLY A 216 16.60 15.78 -5.97
CA GLY A 216 16.05 15.25 -4.72
C GLY A 216 16.46 16.00 -3.44
N THR A 217 17.07 17.18 -3.55
CA THR A 217 17.13 18.18 -2.44
C THR A 217 16.37 19.47 -2.79
N SER A 218 15.62 19.42 -3.90
CA SER A 218 14.90 20.52 -4.53
C SER A 218 13.40 20.26 -4.54
N PHE A 219 12.61 21.19 -3.98
CA PHE A 219 11.15 21.14 -3.97
C PHE A 219 10.60 22.46 -4.55
N PRO A 220 10.57 22.64 -5.89
CA PRO A 220 10.03 23.84 -6.50
C PRO A 220 8.55 24.03 -6.17
N HIS A 221 8.14 25.29 -6.08
CA HIS A 221 6.73 25.64 -5.90
C HIS A 221 6.04 25.79 -7.26
N PHE A 222 4.91 25.10 -7.43
CA PHE A 222 4.12 25.07 -8.65
C PHE A 222 2.71 25.66 -8.44
N SER A 223 2.02 25.98 -9.54
CA SER A 223 0.64 26.49 -9.52
C SER A 223 -0.37 25.64 -10.30
N GLY A 224 -0.02 24.41 -10.66
CA GLY A 224 -0.92 23.47 -11.35
C GLY A 224 -1.25 23.82 -12.81
N ASP A 225 -0.48 24.72 -13.42
CA ASP A 225 -0.74 25.33 -14.72
C ASP A 225 0.44 25.21 -15.72
N LEU A 226 1.35 24.27 -15.47
CA LEU A 226 2.36 23.90 -16.45
C LEU A 226 1.73 23.07 -17.59
N VAL A 227 2.29 23.19 -18.79
CA VAL A 227 1.89 22.41 -19.97
C VAL A 227 3.14 21.82 -20.58
N ALA A 228 3.19 20.49 -20.74
CA ALA A 228 4.33 19.78 -21.29
C ALA A 228 3.90 18.54 -22.10
N ASP A 229 4.76 18.12 -23.02
CA ASP A 229 4.85 16.76 -23.57
C ASP A 229 5.92 15.91 -22.81
N ASP A 230 6.33 16.40 -21.64
CA ASP A 230 7.36 15.89 -20.74
C ASP A 230 6.83 15.92 -19.29
N GLY A 231 7.62 15.45 -18.33
CA GLY A 231 7.32 15.54 -16.90
C GLY A 231 8.37 16.27 -16.07
N VAL A 232 8.13 16.27 -14.75
CA VAL A 232 9.12 16.63 -13.72
C VAL A 232 9.93 15.38 -13.38
N ARG A 233 11.18 15.29 -13.84
CA ARG A 233 12.06 14.14 -13.56
C ARG A 233 12.59 14.17 -12.14
N LEU A 234 12.43 13.04 -11.45
CA LEU A 234 12.96 12.76 -10.13
C LEU A 234 14.18 11.85 -10.28
N ALA A 235 15.37 12.39 -10.07
CA ALA A 235 16.60 11.62 -10.10
C ALA A 235 16.75 10.73 -8.84
N ASN A 236 17.60 9.71 -8.95
CA ASN A 236 17.96 8.84 -7.82
C ASN A 236 18.53 9.66 -6.65
N ALA A 237 17.84 9.69 -5.51
CA ALA A 237 18.15 10.60 -4.42
C ALA A 237 17.77 10.09 -3.02
N THR A 238 18.36 10.73 -2.02
CA THR A 238 18.05 10.56 -0.59
C THR A 238 17.73 11.94 -0.03
N TYR A 239 16.51 12.14 0.45
CA TYR A 239 16.02 13.48 0.82
C TYR A 239 16.67 13.98 2.12
N ASP A 240 17.06 15.26 2.16
CA ASP A 240 17.77 15.90 3.29
C ASP A 240 16.86 16.74 4.21
N ARG A 241 15.59 16.91 3.84
CA ARG A 241 14.58 17.74 4.50
C ARG A 241 13.18 17.30 4.13
N ASP A 242 12.19 17.75 4.90
CA ASP A 242 10.77 17.58 4.56
C ASP A 242 10.43 18.22 3.22
N GLY A 243 9.61 17.52 2.42
CA GLY A 243 9.31 17.86 1.04
C GLY A 243 7.83 17.77 0.68
N THR A 244 7.47 18.41 -0.43
CA THR A 244 6.14 18.25 -1.03
C THR A 244 6.27 18.12 -2.53
N TRP A 245 5.64 17.09 -3.11
CA TRP A 245 5.38 17.03 -4.54
C TRP A 245 4.05 17.74 -4.79
N GLU A 246 4.14 19.03 -5.13
CA GLU A 246 2.98 19.88 -5.42
C GLU A 246 2.36 19.55 -6.78
N TYR A 247 1.05 19.75 -6.95
CA TYR A 247 0.42 19.54 -8.26
C TYR A 247 0.97 20.52 -9.31
N ALA A 248 1.78 20.01 -10.25
CA ALA A 248 2.43 20.81 -11.29
C ALA A 248 1.55 21.07 -12.53
N GLY A 249 0.51 20.27 -12.77
CA GLY A 249 -0.24 20.24 -14.05
C GLY A 249 0.28 19.21 -15.06
N ILE A 250 1.49 18.70 -14.83
CA ILE A 250 2.22 17.70 -15.61
C ILE A 250 2.67 16.55 -14.68
N PRO A 251 2.99 15.34 -15.19
CA PRO A 251 3.34 14.22 -14.33
C PRO A 251 4.75 14.38 -13.72
N TYR A 252 4.96 13.81 -12.54
CA TYR A 252 6.28 13.47 -12.04
C TYR A 252 6.75 12.16 -12.68
N ILE A 253 8.03 12.06 -13.02
CA ILE A 253 8.65 10.86 -13.59
C ILE A 253 9.66 10.33 -12.58
N LEU A 254 9.45 9.11 -12.07
CA LEU A 254 10.39 8.41 -11.21
C LEU A 254 11.48 7.78 -12.10
N ASP A 255 12.66 8.41 -12.11
CA ASP A 255 13.80 8.13 -12.99
C ASP A 255 15.03 7.65 -12.19
N GLY A 256 14.77 7.11 -11.00
CA GLY A 256 15.75 6.80 -9.97
C GLY A 256 15.06 6.44 -8.66
N ASP A 257 15.76 5.76 -7.76
CA ASP A 257 15.20 5.43 -6.45
C ASP A 257 15.09 6.68 -5.57
N ILE A 258 13.97 6.82 -4.86
CA ILE A 258 13.76 7.91 -3.91
C ILE A 258 13.76 7.33 -2.50
N THR A 259 14.72 7.74 -1.68
CA THR A 259 14.78 7.40 -0.25
C THR A 259 14.31 8.57 0.60
N ILE A 260 13.34 8.33 1.49
CA ILE A 260 12.84 9.27 2.51
C ILE A 260 13.41 8.81 3.86
N PRO A 261 14.48 9.43 4.40
CA PRO A 261 15.16 8.94 5.61
C PRO A 261 14.35 9.10 6.90
N GLU A 262 14.80 8.42 7.96
CA GLU A 262 14.28 8.58 9.33
C GLU A 262 14.22 10.08 9.71
N GLY A 263 13.06 10.52 10.19
CA GLY A 263 12.84 11.91 10.62
C GLY A 263 12.51 12.89 9.49
N ILE A 264 12.43 12.43 8.23
CA ILE A 264 11.98 13.22 7.06
C ILE A 264 10.56 12.83 6.67
N ALA A 265 9.77 13.82 6.22
CA ALA A 265 8.43 13.63 5.68
C ALA A 265 8.33 14.02 4.20
N LEU A 266 7.73 13.16 3.38
CA LEU A 266 7.24 13.53 2.04
C LEU A 266 5.71 13.60 2.04
N ILE A 267 5.18 14.71 1.54
CA ILE A 267 3.76 14.88 1.22
C ILE A 267 3.61 14.88 -0.31
N VAL A 268 2.60 14.19 -0.82
CA VAL A 268 2.19 14.27 -2.21
C VAL A 268 0.79 14.87 -2.24
N ASP A 269 0.64 15.98 -2.98
CA ASP A 269 -0.62 16.73 -3.08
C ASP A 269 -1.71 15.95 -3.84
N PRO A 270 -3.00 16.27 -3.62
CA PRO A 270 -4.08 15.78 -4.47
C PRO A 270 -3.80 16.03 -5.96
N LYS A 271 -4.34 15.16 -6.82
CA LYS A 271 -4.22 15.27 -8.30
C LYS A 271 -2.83 15.04 -8.89
N VAL A 272 -1.81 14.77 -8.07
CA VAL A 272 -0.47 14.43 -8.58
C VAL A 272 -0.50 13.09 -9.30
N VAL A 273 0.17 13.05 -10.46
CA VAL A 273 0.45 11.83 -11.22
C VAL A 273 1.94 11.55 -11.12
N VAL A 274 2.30 10.32 -10.77
CA VAL A 274 3.65 9.79 -10.75
C VAL A 274 3.74 8.64 -11.76
N LYS A 275 4.72 8.71 -12.66
CA LYS A 275 4.99 7.72 -13.71
C LYS A 275 6.35 7.08 -13.49
N GLY A 276 6.42 5.76 -13.32
CA GLY A 276 7.69 5.05 -13.19
C GLY A 276 8.33 4.73 -14.54
N ASN A 277 9.63 5.05 -14.70
CA ASN A 277 10.37 4.83 -15.95
C ASN A 277 10.75 3.36 -16.19
N ASP A 278 11.17 2.66 -15.14
CA ASP A 278 11.70 1.29 -15.25
C ASP A 278 11.39 0.46 -14.00
N TYR A 279 11.43 -0.87 -14.16
CA TYR A 279 10.92 -1.83 -13.18
C TYR A 279 11.69 -1.84 -11.86
N TRP A 280 12.95 -1.41 -11.86
CA TRP A 280 13.76 -1.33 -10.64
C TRP A 280 13.47 -0.08 -9.78
N TYR A 281 12.95 1.01 -10.37
CA TYR A 281 12.84 2.29 -9.67
C TYR A 281 11.72 2.29 -8.62
N SER A 282 12.10 2.56 -7.38
CA SER A 282 11.25 2.41 -6.19
C SER A 282 11.28 3.61 -5.26
N ILE A 283 10.28 3.72 -4.38
CA ILE A 283 10.25 4.69 -3.28
C ILE A 283 10.47 3.94 -1.96
N PHE A 284 11.58 4.22 -1.28
CA PHE A 284 11.92 3.64 0.02
C PHE A 284 11.63 4.64 1.14
N VAL A 285 10.84 4.21 2.13
CA VAL A 285 10.40 5.03 3.26
C VAL A 285 11.01 4.51 4.56
N ASP A 286 11.99 5.23 5.10
CA ASP A 286 12.48 5.06 6.49
C ASP A 286 11.83 6.10 7.43
N GLY A 287 11.38 7.24 6.87
CA GLY A 287 10.69 8.33 7.56
C GLY A 287 9.17 8.23 7.49
N SER A 288 8.54 9.21 6.83
CA SER A 288 7.09 9.23 6.64
C SER A 288 6.66 9.66 5.23
N LEU A 289 5.62 9.00 4.71
CA LEU A 289 5.00 9.32 3.42
C LEU A 289 3.49 9.58 3.59
N THR A 290 3.01 10.71 3.08
CA THR A 290 1.58 11.05 3.04
C THR A 290 1.11 11.26 1.60
N LEU A 291 0.19 10.43 1.14
CA LEU A 291 -0.52 10.60 -0.14
C LEU A 291 -1.91 11.19 0.15
N ALA A 292 -2.04 12.51 0.02
CA ALA A 292 -3.19 13.29 0.48
C ALA A 292 -4.34 13.39 -0.55
N GLY A 293 -4.64 12.31 -1.28
CA GLY A 293 -5.64 12.29 -2.34
C GLY A 293 -7.08 12.53 -1.87
N THR A 294 -7.96 12.92 -2.79
CA THR A 294 -9.40 13.06 -2.56
C THR A 294 -10.23 12.30 -3.60
N GLU A 295 -11.51 12.04 -3.31
CA GLU A 295 -12.45 11.38 -4.24
C GLU A 295 -12.51 12.04 -5.63
N ILE A 296 -12.37 13.38 -5.69
CA ILE A 296 -12.44 14.16 -6.94
C ILE A 296 -11.06 14.27 -7.60
N ASP A 297 -10.03 14.48 -6.78
CA ASP A 297 -8.65 14.69 -7.19
C ASP A 297 -7.75 13.61 -6.54
N PRO A 298 -7.80 12.35 -7.05
CA PRO A 298 -6.97 11.26 -6.53
C PRO A 298 -5.50 11.45 -6.91
N ILE A 299 -4.61 10.75 -6.22
CA ILE A 299 -3.19 10.62 -6.59
C ILE A 299 -3.02 9.36 -7.43
N ILE A 300 -2.23 9.39 -8.50
CA ILE A 300 -2.09 8.25 -9.42
C ILE A 300 -0.61 7.86 -9.55
N PHE A 301 -0.31 6.58 -9.33
CA PHE A 301 0.97 5.93 -9.62
C PHE A 301 0.75 4.93 -10.76
N THR A 302 1.47 5.08 -11.87
CA THR A 302 1.30 4.25 -13.08
C THR A 302 2.62 4.09 -13.86
N SER A 303 2.63 3.27 -14.91
CA SER A 303 3.74 3.12 -15.86
C SER A 303 3.98 4.42 -16.65
N MET A 304 5.22 4.73 -17.04
CA MET A 304 5.44 5.85 -17.98
C MET A 304 4.75 5.64 -19.33
N ARG A 305 4.55 4.38 -19.72
CA ARG A 305 3.88 3.91 -20.94
C ARG A 305 2.35 4.03 -20.90
N ASP A 306 1.78 4.49 -19.77
CA ASP A 306 0.33 4.70 -19.65
C ASP A 306 -0.08 6.05 -20.26
N ASP A 307 -0.25 6.08 -21.58
CA ASP A 307 -0.75 7.24 -22.33
C ASP A 307 -2.12 7.73 -21.87
N THR A 308 -2.92 6.88 -21.22
CA THR A 308 -4.29 7.22 -20.81
C THR A 308 -4.31 8.19 -19.63
N ILE A 309 -3.23 8.22 -18.85
CA ILE A 309 -3.02 9.12 -17.71
C ILE A 309 -1.91 10.12 -18.06
N ALA A 310 -2.24 11.41 -18.04
CA ALA A 310 -1.29 12.51 -18.30
C ALA A 310 -0.58 12.52 -19.69
N GLY A 311 -0.93 11.61 -20.61
CA GLY A 311 -0.47 11.59 -22.00
C GLY A 311 0.85 10.84 -22.24
N ASP A 312 1.22 10.76 -23.53
CA ASP A 312 2.46 10.16 -24.05
C ASP A 312 3.69 10.88 -23.48
N THR A 313 4.24 10.32 -22.39
CA THR A 313 5.33 10.93 -21.59
C THR A 313 6.71 10.37 -21.98
N ASN A 314 6.71 9.18 -22.57
CA ASN A 314 7.86 8.46 -23.14
C ASN A 314 8.08 8.79 -24.64
N LYS A 315 7.17 9.55 -25.27
CA LYS A 315 7.22 10.06 -26.65
C LYS A 315 7.24 8.97 -27.72
N ASP A 316 6.56 7.85 -27.48
CA ASP A 316 6.58 6.67 -28.36
C ASP A 316 5.26 6.37 -29.09
N ALA A 317 4.20 7.18 -28.93
CA ALA A 317 2.91 6.97 -29.60
C ALA A 317 2.97 6.99 -31.15
N ASN A 318 4.09 7.40 -31.75
CA ASN A 318 4.36 7.36 -33.19
C ASN A 318 5.47 6.36 -33.58
N ALA A 319 5.92 5.49 -32.67
CA ALA A 319 6.82 4.39 -32.97
C ALA A 319 6.13 3.33 -33.87
N ASP A 320 6.92 2.48 -34.53
CA ASP A 320 6.38 1.38 -35.34
C ASP A 320 5.58 0.37 -34.48
N GLU A 321 5.98 0.19 -33.22
CA GLU A 321 5.28 -0.56 -32.17
C GLU A 321 5.35 0.28 -30.87
N PRO A 322 4.36 1.15 -30.58
CA PRO A 322 4.30 1.91 -29.33
C PRO A 322 4.20 0.95 -28.13
N SER A 323 4.89 1.29 -27.04
CA SER A 323 4.81 0.48 -25.83
C SER A 323 3.47 0.67 -25.12
N VAL A 324 3.05 -0.34 -24.36
CA VAL A 324 1.82 -0.34 -23.58
C VAL A 324 2.16 -0.54 -22.10
N PRO A 325 1.31 -0.07 -21.17
CA PRO A 325 1.54 -0.31 -19.76
C PRO A 325 1.27 -1.78 -19.44
N GLU A 326 2.22 -2.42 -18.77
CA GLU A 326 2.16 -3.82 -18.35
C GLU A 326 2.49 -3.91 -16.85
N PRO A 327 2.09 -4.99 -16.16
CA PRO A 327 2.61 -5.30 -14.82
C PRO A 327 4.15 -5.23 -14.74
N ASN A 328 4.73 -4.96 -13.57
CA ASN A 328 6.17 -4.78 -13.38
C ASN A 328 6.81 -3.63 -14.20
N ASN A 329 6.07 -2.59 -14.58
CA ASN A 329 6.65 -1.44 -15.29
C ASN A 329 7.32 -0.40 -14.37
N TRP A 330 7.11 -0.49 -13.06
CA TRP A 330 7.83 0.27 -12.04
C TRP A 330 7.95 -0.56 -10.74
N GLY A 331 8.89 -0.19 -9.87
CA GLY A 331 9.24 -0.97 -8.68
C GLY A 331 8.09 -1.06 -7.69
N GLY A 332 7.88 0.01 -6.90
CA GLY A 332 6.82 0.07 -5.91
C GLY A 332 7.13 1.09 -4.80
N ILE A 333 6.34 1.07 -3.73
CA ILE A 333 6.60 1.84 -2.51
C ILE A 333 6.88 0.87 -1.34
N LYS A 334 8.08 0.92 -0.77
CA LYS A 334 8.47 0.10 0.37
C LYS A 334 8.58 0.92 1.65
N PHE A 335 7.77 0.58 2.65
CA PHE A 335 7.88 1.06 4.02
C PHE A 335 8.81 0.13 4.80
N ASN A 336 9.98 0.64 5.19
CA ASN A 336 11.00 -0.08 5.95
C ASN A 336 10.68 -0.09 7.46
N PRO A 337 11.30 -1.01 8.24
CA PRO A 337 11.13 -1.07 9.69
C PRO A 337 11.34 0.27 10.38
N GLY A 338 10.36 0.72 11.15
CA GLY A 338 10.42 2.03 11.81
C GLY A 338 9.46 3.07 11.25
N SER A 339 9.22 3.04 9.94
CA SER A 339 8.58 4.09 9.16
C SER A 339 7.07 4.23 9.37
N SER A 340 6.46 5.23 8.72
CA SER A 340 5.02 5.47 8.77
C SER A 340 4.41 5.94 7.45
N GLY A 341 3.14 5.60 7.21
CA GLY A 341 2.44 5.91 5.96
C GLY A 341 0.98 6.28 6.15
N SER A 342 0.52 7.30 5.41
CA SER A 342 -0.89 7.66 5.30
C SER A 342 -1.28 7.81 3.83
N ILE A 343 -2.06 6.85 3.32
CA ILE A 343 -2.45 6.76 1.92
C ILE A 343 -3.97 6.86 1.82
N THR A 344 -4.49 7.80 1.04
CA THR A 344 -5.93 8.05 0.93
C THR A 344 -6.29 8.54 -0.48
N HIS A 345 -7.31 7.93 -1.10
CA HIS A 345 -7.69 8.15 -2.52
C HIS A 345 -6.50 8.14 -3.49
N ALA A 346 -5.67 7.11 -3.38
CA ALA A 346 -4.59 6.84 -4.33
C ALA A 346 -5.00 5.71 -5.31
N GLN A 347 -4.46 5.75 -6.52
CA GLN A 347 -4.61 4.71 -7.53
C GLN A 347 -3.23 4.19 -7.90
N PHE A 348 -3.03 2.87 -7.81
CA PHE A 348 -1.79 2.19 -8.15
C PHE A 348 -2.08 1.21 -9.28
N ALA A 349 -1.29 1.31 -10.36
CA ALA A 349 -1.37 0.39 -11.49
C ALA A 349 0.03 0.02 -12.00
N TYR A 350 0.18 -1.18 -12.57
CA TYR A 350 1.34 -1.58 -13.36
C TYR A 350 2.69 -1.63 -12.63
N GLY A 351 2.70 -1.70 -11.29
CA GLY A 351 3.92 -1.77 -10.48
C GLY A 351 4.29 -3.20 -10.07
N GLY A 352 5.10 -3.32 -9.02
CA GLY A 352 5.56 -4.58 -8.42
C GLY A 352 6.88 -5.12 -8.99
N GLY A 353 7.66 -4.33 -9.72
CA GLY A 353 8.79 -4.82 -10.52
C GLY A 353 10.06 -5.25 -9.77
N GLU A 354 10.43 -4.53 -8.70
CA GLU A 354 11.66 -4.77 -7.91
C GLU A 354 11.37 -5.27 -6.51
N ILE A 355 10.37 -4.65 -5.89
CA ILE A 355 9.91 -4.96 -4.56
C ILE A 355 8.71 -5.89 -4.65
N SER A 356 8.37 -6.50 -3.53
CA SER A 356 7.44 -7.62 -3.48
C SER A 356 5.96 -7.14 -3.48
N GLY A 357 5.60 -6.20 -4.36
CA GLY A 357 4.23 -5.68 -4.55
C GLY A 357 4.19 -4.17 -4.84
N MET A 358 3.05 -3.62 -5.27
CA MET A 358 2.93 -2.17 -5.48
C MET A 358 3.15 -1.36 -4.20
N ILE A 359 2.77 -1.92 -3.06
CA ILE A 359 3.20 -1.46 -1.74
C ILE A 359 3.74 -2.65 -0.93
N GLU A 360 4.92 -2.49 -0.34
CA GLU A 360 5.48 -3.41 0.64
C GLU A 360 5.57 -2.73 2.01
N ILE A 361 5.07 -3.37 3.06
CA ILE A 361 5.05 -2.84 4.43
C ILE A 361 5.78 -3.81 5.36
N GLU A 362 6.91 -3.39 5.93
CA GLU A 362 7.72 -4.22 6.83
C GLU A 362 7.95 -3.51 8.18
N ASP A 363 7.39 -4.02 9.29
CA ASP A 363 7.53 -3.45 10.65
C ASP A 363 7.31 -1.91 10.74
N ALA A 364 6.23 -1.45 10.11
CA ALA A 364 5.91 -0.03 9.92
C ALA A 364 4.43 0.28 10.22
N ASP A 365 4.11 1.54 10.55
CA ASP A 365 2.75 2.01 10.83
C ASP A 365 2.12 2.63 9.58
N VAL A 366 1.31 1.86 8.85
CA VAL A 366 0.76 2.30 7.55
C VAL A 366 -0.75 2.17 7.52
N THR A 367 -1.43 3.25 7.14
CA THR A 367 -2.86 3.21 6.83
C THR A 367 -3.11 3.49 5.36
N VAL A 368 -3.84 2.58 4.70
CA VAL A 368 -4.29 2.69 3.31
C VAL A 368 -5.82 2.76 3.31
N ARG A 369 -6.37 3.83 2.72
CA ARG A 369 -7.81 4.08 2.67
C ARG A 369 -8.31 4.43 1.29
N GLN A 370 -9.51 3.98 0.94
CA GLN A 370 -10.27 4.50 -0.20
C GLN A 370 -9.47 4.50 -1.53
N SER A 371 -8.58 3.52 -1.69
CA SER A 371 -7.55 3.48 -2.73
C SER A 371 -7.72 2.24 -3.62
N THR A 372 -7.24 2.30 -4.85
CA THR A 372 -7.43 1.25 -5.85
C THR A 372 -6.09 0.67 -6.33
N PHE A 373 -6.01 -0.64 -6.43
CA PHE A 373 -4.83 -1.40 -6.87
C PHE A 373 -5.23 -2.29 -8.06
N ARG A 374 -4.46 -2.22 -9.16
CA ARG A 374 -4.71 -3.07 -10.33
C ARG A 374 -3.47 -3.42 -11.14
N ASP A 375 -3.54 -4.47 -11.95
CA ASP A 375 -2.51 -4.84 -12.92
C ASP A 375 -1.09 -4.93 -12.30
N SER A 376 -1.00 -5.43 -11.06
CA SER A 376 0.27 -5.57 -10.35
C SER A 376 1.02 -6.81 -10.83
N GLY A 377 2.35 -6.73 -10.94
CA GLY A 377 3.17 -7.86 -11.36
C GLY A 377 3.61 -8.78 -10.23
N GLU A 378 3.64 -8.24 -9.02
CA GLU A 378 3.67 -8.91 -7.71
C GLU A 378 2.38 -8.52 -6.96
N ASP A 379 2.33 -8.61 -5.62
CA ASP A 379 1.10 -8.32 -4.87
C ASP A 379 0.57 -6.88 -5.01
N GLY A 380 -0.71 -6.67 -4.69
CA GLY A 380 -1.25 -5.33 -4.48
C GLY A 380 -0.62 -4.65 -3.27
N ILE A 381 -0.71 -5.31 -2.11
CA ILE A 381 -0.02 -4.92 -0.87
C ILE A 381 0.56 -6.16 -0.20
N ARG A 382 1.88 -6.19 0.06
CA ARG A 382 2.53 -7.23 0.87
C ARG A 382 2.86 -6.70 2.26
N VAL A 383 2.34 -7.36 3.30
CA VAL A 383 2.49 -6.94 4.71
C VAL A 383 3.34 -7.97 5.46
N ARG A 384 4.45 -7.52 6.07
CA ARG A 384 5.44 -8.39 6.72
C ARG A 384 5.81 -7.95 8.13
N ASN A 385 5.98 -8.92 9.03
CA ASN A 385 6.49 -8.72 10.39
C ASN A 385 5.66 -7.71 11.24
N ILE A 386 4.32 -7.78 11.16
CA ILE A 386 3.41 -6.89 11.92
C ILE A 386 2.72 -7.69 13.02
N ASP A 387 3.18 -7.52 14.27
CA ASP A 387 2.64 -8.22 15.43
C ASP A 387 1.32 -7.66 15.98
N GLY A 388 0.82 -6.54 15.43
CA GLY A 388 -0.40 -5.87 15.86
C GLY A 388 -0.30 -5.15 17.22
N ILE A 389 0.85 -5.20 17.89
CA ILE A 389 1.08 -4.65 19.24
C ILE A 389 1.99 -3.42 19.19
N ASN A 390 3.10 -3.54 18.45
CA ASN A 390 4.09 -2.48 18.32
C ASN A 390 3.88 -1.63 17.07
N ARG A 391 3.23 -2.19 16.04
CA ARG A 391 2.88 -1.55 14.77
C ARG A 391 1.45 -1.90 14.36
N THR A 392 0.81 -0.97 13.68
CA THR A 392 -0.56 -1.11 13.18
C THR A 392 -0.61 -0.88 11.68
N VAL A 393 -1.22 -1.83 10.96
CA VAL A 393 -1.53 -1.70 9.54
C VAL A 393 -3.04 -1.78 9.37
N LEU A 394 -3.61 -0.80 8.67
CA LEU A 394 -5.04 -0.73 8.38
C LEU A 394 -5.25 -0.54 6.87
N ILE A 395 -6.02 -1.44 6.27
CA ILE A 395 -6.44 -1.40 4.87
C ILE A 395 -7.97 -1.32 4.86
N GLU A 396 -8.52 -0.17 4.50
CA GLU A 396 -9.93 0.16 4.70
C GLU A 396 -10.57 0.79 3.45
N ASN A 397 -11.74 0.29 3.02
CA ASN A 397 -12.46 0.78 1.84
C ASN A 397 -11.63 0.75 0.53
N CYS A 398 -10.71 -0.21 0.37
CA CYS A 398 -9.86 -0.32 -0.83
C CYS A 398 -10.46 -1.26 -1.89
N THR A 399 -10.01 -1.13 -3.13
CA THR A 399 -10.42 -2.01 -4.25
C THR A 399 -9.20 -2.62 -4.92
N PHE A 400 -9.22 -3.93 -5.11
CA PHE A 400 -8.14 -4.72 -5.70
C PHE A 400 -8.69 -5.48 -6.92
N THR A 401 -8.14 -5.25 -8.10
CA THR A 401 -8.68 -5.80 -9.35
C THR A 401 -7.58 -6.24 -10.31
N ASP A 402 -7.76 -7.39 -10.96
CA ASP A 402 -6.82 -7.91 -11.97
C ASP A 402 -5.38 -8.14 -11.43
N ILE A 403 -5.22 -8.58 -10.17
CA ILE A 403 -3.94 -8.99 -9.57
C ILE A 403 -3.84 -10.52 -9.63
N ASN A 404 -3.54 -11.02 -10.84
CA ASN A 404 -3.62 -12.43 -11.21
C ASN A 404 -2.37 -12.94 -11.98
N ASN A 405 -1.23 -12.26 -11.81
CA ASN A 405 0.05 -12.78 -12.27
C ASN A 405 0.49 -14.00 -11.43
N SER A 406 1.39 -14.82 -11.96
CA SER A 406 1.79 -16.08 -11.32
C SER A 406 2.51 -15.84 -9.98
N GLY A 407 1.79 -15.96 -8.87
CA GLY A 407 2.31 -15.76 -7.51
C GLY A 407 2.07 -14.36 -6.93
N SER A 408 1.24 -13.53 -7.57
CA SER A 408 0.75 -12.26 -7.02
C SER A 408 -0.61 -12.43 -6.35
N ASP A 409 -0.82 -11.82 -5.20
CA ASP A 409 -2.12 -11.75 -4.52
C ASP A 409 -2.57 -10.30 -4.27
N ALA A 410 -3.87 -10.07 -4.04
CA ALA A 410 -4.32 -8.71 -3.76
C ALA A 410 -3.71 -8.16 -2.45
N ILE A 411 -3.67 -8.99 -1.40
CA ILE A 411 -2.97 -8.72 -0.15
C ILE A 411 -2.23 -9.99 0.33
N GLU A 412 -0.91 -9.97 0.48
CA GLU A 412 -0.16 -11.02 1.19
C GLU A 412 0.09 -10.62 2.65
N CYS A 413 -0.13 -11.55 3.58
CA CYS A 413 0.28 -11.42 4.98
C CYS A 413 1.32 -12.50 5.34
N ASN A 414 2.49 -12.05 5.79
CA ASN A 414 3.62 -12.89 6.19
C ASN A 414 4.13 -12.45 7.57
N SER A 415 3.86 -13.26 8.59
CA SER A 415 4.02 -12.92 9.99
C SER A 415 3.40 -11.57 10.35
N ALA A 416 2.17 -11.36 9.85
CA ALA A 416 1.49 -10.07 9.87
C ALA A 416 -0.01 -10.20 10.18
N SER A 417 -0.51 -9.36 11.09
CA SER A 417 -1.92 -9.31 11.49
C SER A 417 -2.52 -7.91 11.28
N PRO A 418 -2.68 -7.45 10.02
CA PRO A 418 -3.29 -6.16 9.70
C PRO A 418 -4.81 -6.16 9.98
N THR A 419 -5.41 -4.98 10.14
CA THR A 419 -6.88 -4.83 10.08
C THR A 419 -7.30 -4.58 8.63
N ILE A 420 -8.23 -5.36 8.10
CA ILE A 420 -8.69 -5.27 6.70
C ILE A 420 -10.22 -5.19 6.70
N THR A 421 -10.78 -4.09 6.19
CA THR A 421 -12.23 -3.81 6.26
C THR A 421 -12.75 -3.08 5.03
N ALA A 422 -14.02 -3.26 4.71
CA ALA A 422 -14.77 -2.69 3.59
C ALA A 422 -14.08 -2.82 2.22
N CYS A 423 -13.19 -3.81 2.04
CA CYS A 423 -12.41 -3.98 0.82
C CYS A 423 -13.15 -4.84 -0.20
N THR A 424 -13.01 -4.47 -1.48
CA THR A 424 -13.55 -5.21 -2.62
C THR A 424 -12.41 -5.82 -3.44
N PHE A 425 -12.55 -7.10 -3.76
CA PHE A 425 -11.59 -7.89 -4.52
C PHE A 425 -12.30 -8.46 -5.75
N THR A 426 -11.67 -8.41 -6.93
CA THR A 426 -12.24 -8.93 -8.17
C THR A 426 -11.14 -9.42 -9.10
N ASN A 427 -11.25 -10.64 -9.61
CA ASN A 427 -10.32 -11.24 -10.58
C ASN A 427 -8.83 -11.23 -10.11
N ASN A 428 -8.59 -11.55 -8.84
CA ASN A 428 -7.24 -11.76 -8.31
C ASN A 428 -6.93 -13.27 -8.25
N ASN A 429 -5.75 -13.67 -7.76
CA ASN A 429 -5.51 -15.08 -7.39
C ASN A 429 -6.10 -15.38 -5.99
N ALA A 430 -5.67 -14.64 -4.98
CA ALA A 430 -6.33 -14.52 -3.69
C ALA A 430 -6.79 -13.09 -3.42
N ALA A 431 -7.91 -12.94 -2.70
CA ALA A 431 -8.25 -11.66 -2.07
C ALA A 431 -7.26 -11.34 -0.95
N ILE A 432 -6.93 -12.34 -0.13
CA ILE A 432 -5.91 -12.26 0.91
C ILE A 432 -5.20 -13.62 0.97
N TRP A 433 -3.86 -13.63 0.95
CA TRP A 433 -3.04 -14.83 1.13
C TRP A 433 -2.30 -14.80 2.46
N LEU A 434 -2.50 -15.83 3.30
CA LEU A 434 -1.82 -15.98 4.58
C LEU A 434 -0.69 -17.02 4.44
N VAL A 435 0.56 -16.56 4.46
CA VAL A 435 1.76 -17.38 4.17
C VAL A 435 2.11 -18.34 5.32
N ASP A 436 1.68 -18.04 6.55
CA ASP A 436 2.09 -18.77 7.75
C ASP A 436 1.01 -18.89 8.83
N GLY A 437 1.30 -19.71 9.83
CA GLY A 437 0.43 -19.96 11.00
C GLY A 437 0.56 -18.93 12.12
N THR A 438 1.02 -17.72 11.81
CA THR A 438 1.23 -16.63 12.77
C THR A 438 0.49 -15.34 12.40
N SER A 439 -0.07 -15.32 11.18
CA SER A 439 -0.79 -14.20 10.57
C SER A 439 -2.29 -14.35 10.81
N PHE A 440 -2.87 -13.45 11.61
CA PHE A 440 -4.29 -13.42 11.94
C PHE A 440 -4.85 -12.02 11.68
N PRO A 441 -5.16 -11.65 10.41
CA PRO A 441 -5.74 -10.35 10.12
C PRO A 441 -7.09 -10.17 10.81
N HIS A 442 -7.37 -8.93 11.21
CA HIS A 442 -8.63 -8.57 11.85
C HIS A 442 -9.67 -8.13 10.83
N PHE A 443 -10.89 -8.66 10.95
CA PHE A 443 -12.02 -8.46 10.05
C PHE A 443 -13.28 -8.00 10.82
N ASN A 444 -14.29 -7.58 10.08
CA ASN A 444 -15.61 -7.16 10.59
C ASN A 444 -16.78 -7.69 9.75
N GLY A 445 -16.54 -8.67 8.86
CA GLY A 445 -17.57 -9.35 8.08
C GLY A 445 -18.06 -8.63 6.83
N ASP A 446 -17.37 -7.61 6.33
CA ASP A 446 -17.83 -6.74 5.23
C ASP A 446 -16.99 -6.81 3.93
N LEU A 447 -16.06 -7.76 3.82
CA LEU A 447 -15.30 -7.95 2.59
C LEU A 447 -16.20 -8.46 1.46
N VAL A 448 -15.90 -8.04 0.24
CA VAL A 448 -16.57 -8.50 -0.98
C VAL A 448 -15.51 -9.05 -1.93
N ALA A 449 -15.58 -10.33 -2.25
CA ALA A 449 -14.63 -10.97 -3.16
C ALA A 449 -15.33 -12.02 -4.04
N ASP A 450 -14.82 -12.22 -5.25
CA ASP A 450 -14.99 -13.44 -6.04
C ASP A 450 -13.97 -14.54 -5.68
N ASP A 451 -13.00 -14.18 -4.83
CA ASP A 451 -11.99 -15.04 -4.21
C ASP A 451 -12.25 -15.26 -2.71
N GLY A 452 -11.38 -16.03 -2.04
CA GLY A 452 -11.39 -16.21 -0.59
C GLY A 452 -10.14 -15.65 0.13
N VAL A 453 -10.08 -15.91 1.44
CA VAL A 453 -8.87 -15.79 2.26
C VAL A 453 -8.11 -17.11 2.19
N TRP A 454 -7.02 -17.14 1.45
CA TRP A 454 -6.24 -18.35 1.22
C TRP A 454 -5.25 -18.63 2.36
N LEU A 455 -5.12 -19.91 2.71
CA LEU A 455 -4.33 -20.42 3.82
C LEU A 455 -3.24 -21.36 3.29
N ALA A 456 -1.99 -20.91 3.35
CA ALA A 456 -0.83 -21.72 3.00
C ALA A 456 -0.61 -22.88 4.00
N ASN A 457 0.27 -23.81 3.63
CA ASN A 457 0.69 -24.91 4.51
C ASN A 457 1.40 -24.39 5.76
N ALA A 458 0.78 -24.55 6.92
CA ALA A 458 1.16 -23.86 8.15
C ALA A 458 1.17 -24.77 9.38
N THR A 459 2.10 -24.50 10.29
CA THR A 459 2.08 -25.01 11.67
C THR A 459 2.02 -23.81 12.60
N TYR A 460 1.00 -23.77 13.46
CA TYR A 460 0.68 -22.57 14.25
C TYR A 460 1.59 -22.48 15.48
N ASP A 461 2.12 -21.29 15.79
CA ASP A 461 3.07 -21.07 16.90
C ASP A 461 2.44 -20.39 18.13
N ARG A 462 1.19 -19.95 18.01
CA ARG A 462 0.42 -19.18 19.00
C ARG A 462 -1.07 -19.46 18.85
N ASP A 463 -1.83 -19.14 19.89
CA ASP A 463 -3.30 -19.17 19.83
C ASP A 463 -3.81 -18.20 18.75
N GLY A 464 -4.81 -18.64 17.98
CA GLY A 464 -5.31 -17.93 16.81
C GLY A 464 -6.84 -17.95 16.72
N THR A 465 -7.38 -16.98 15.98
CA THR A 465 -8.80 -16.93 15.61
C THR A 465 -8.92 -16.68 14.12
N TRP A 466 -9.70 -17.50 13.42
CA TRP A 466 -10.24 -17.14 12.11
C TRP A 466 -11.50 -16.31 12.37
N GLU A 467 -11.43 -15.02 12.08
CA GLU A 467 -12.53 -14.07 12.24
C GLU A 467 -13.46 -14.08 11.03
N TYR A 468 -14.73 -13.74 11.22
CA TYR A 468 -15.69 -13.73 10.12
C TYR A 468 -15.38 -12.61 9.12
N ALA A 469 -14.80 -12.98 7.97
CA ALA A 469 -14.40 -12.04 6.91
C ALA A 469 -15.54 -11.60 5.98
N GLY A 470 -16.66 -12.34 5.94
CA GLY A 470 -17.73 -12.16 4.95
C GLY A 470 -17.52 -12.96 3.64
N VAL A 471 -16.31 -13.53 3.46
CA VAL A 471 -15.86 -14.33 2.31
C VAL A 471 -15.31 -15.68 2.80
N PRO A 472 -15.23 -16.74 1.96
CA PRO A 472 -14.74 -18.05 2.40
C PRO A 472 -13.24 -18.07 2.68
N TYR A 473 -12.80 -18.95 3.58
CA TYR A 473 -11.41 -19.32 3.77
C TYR A 473 -11.06 -20.53 2.89
N ILE A 474 -9.89 -20.52 2.23
CA ILE A 474 -9.43 -21.58 1.33
C ILE A 474 -8.23 -22.30 1.94
N LEU A 475 -8.33 -23.62 2.16
CA LEU A 475 -7.21 -24.46 2.57
C LEU A 475 -6.40 -24.88 1.33
N ASP A 476 -5.25 -24.24 1.12
CA ASP A 476 -4.30 -24.59 0.04
C ASP A 476 -3.06 -25.34 0.53
N GLY A 477 -2.81 -25.33 1.85
CA GLY A 477 -1.94 -26.32 2.49
C GLY A 477 -2.62 -27.08 3.63
N ASP A 478 -1.82 -27.85 4.37
CA ASP A 478 -2.25 -28.44 5.64
C ASP A 478 -2.16 -27.40 6.76
N ILE A 479 -3.13 -27.42 7.67
CA ILE A 479 -3.12 -26.59 8.88
C ILE A 479 -2.85 -27.49 10.08
N THR A 480 -1.69 -27.31 10.72
CA THR A 480 -1.33 -28.04 11.95
C THR A 480 -1.46 -27.12 13.16
N ILE A 481 -2.25 -27.56 14.13
CA ILE A 481 -2.45 -26.93 15.45
C ILE A 481 -1.69 -27.78 16.49
N PRO A 482 -0.49 -27.37 16.94
CA PRO A 482 0.34 -28.18 17.85
C PRO A 482 -0.21 -28.31 19.27
N GLU A 483 0.34 -29.25 20.04
CA GLU A 483 0.07 -29.38 21.47
C GLU A 483 0.29 -28.04 22.20
N GLY A 484 -0.72 -27.61 22.97
CA GLY A 484 -0.69 -26.36 23.73
C GLY A 484 -1.13 -25.11 22.97
N ILE A 485 -1.48 -25.23 21.68
CA ILE A 485 -2.03 -24.15 20.85
C ILE A 485 -3.54 -24.35 20.65
N ALA A 486 -4.31 -23.25 20.67
CA ALA A 486 -5.72 -23.22 20.34
C ALA A 486 -6.00 -22.45 19.03
N LEU A 487 -6.84 -23.02 18.16
CA LEU A 487 -7.45 -22.31 17.04
C LEU A 487 -8.96 -22.23 17.22
N ILE A 488 -9.49 -21.01 17.17
CA ILE A 488 -10.92 -20.71 17.19
C ILE A 488 -11.39 -20.33 15.78
N VAL A 489 -12.56 -20.82 15.38
CA VAL A 489 -13.25 -20.44 14.14
C VAL A 489 -14.56 -19.78 14.52
N GLU A 490 -14.76 -18.53 14.10
CA GLU A 490 -15.99 -17.78 14.41
C GLU A 490 -17.25 -18.33 13.71
N PRO A 491 -18.45 -18.09 14.26
CA PRO A 491 -19.71 -18.52 13.65
C PRO A 491 -19.92 -17.98 12.23
N GLY A 492 -20.49 -18.80 11.35
CA GLY A 492 -20.81 -18.42 9.98
C GLY A 492 -19.65 -18.49 8.98
N ILE A 493 -18.43 -18.83 9.43
CA ILE A 493 -17.30 -19.03 8.53
C ILE A 493 -17.52 -20.25 7.63
N ILE A 494 -17.14 -20.09 6.36
CA ILE A 494 -17.10 -21.14 5.35
C ILE A 494 -15.63 -21.41 5.02
N VAL A 495 -15.23 -22.68 5.09
CA VAL A 495 -13.89 -23.18 4.80
C VAL A 495 -13.99 -24.15 3.62
N LYS A 496 -13.23 -23.89 2.55
CA LYS A 496 -13.19 -24.71 1.34
C LYS A 496 -11.81 -25.35 1.18
N GLY A 497 -11.75 -26.67 1.00
CA GLY A 497 -10.48 -27.35 0.68
C GLY A 497 -10.19 -27.33 -0.82
N ASN A 498 -9.01 -26.82 -1.22
CA ASN A 498 -8.61 -26.72 -2.64
C ASN A 498 -8.25 -28.08 -3.25
N SER A 499 -7.67 -29.00 -2.46
CA SER A 499 -7.31 -30.33 -2.93
C SER A 499 -7.56 -31.43 -1.90
N HIS A 500 -7.65 -32.66 -2.38
CA HIS A 500 -7.92 -33.85 -1.58
C HIS A 500 -6.80 -34.20 -0.57
N TRP A 501 -5.67 -33.51 -0.64
CA TRP A 501 -4.57 -33.61 0.33
C TRP A 501 -4.74 -32.67 1.53
N ASN A 502 -5.47 -31.56 1.37
CA ASN A 502 -5.54 -30.47 2.35
C ASN A 502 -6.33 -30.86 3.62
N SER A 503 -5.62 -30.85 4.75
CA SER A 503 -6.10 -31.40 6.01
C SER A 503 -5.92 -30.44 7.19
N ILE A 504 -6.78 -30.56 8.20
CA ILE A 504 -6.60 -29.89 9.51
C ILE A 504 -6.09 -30.92 10.52
N TYR A 505 -4.84 -30.79 10.94
CA TYR A 505 -4.23 -31.61 11.98
C TYR A 505 -4.34 -30.94 13.35
N VAL A 506 -4.91 -31.67 14.32
CA VAL A 506 -5.22 -31.18 15.66
C VAL A 506 -4.46 -32.01 16.70
N ASP A 507 -3.29 -31.51 17.10
CA ASP A 507 -2.54 -32.01 18.27
C ASP A 507 -2.84 -31.16 19.53
N GLY A 508 -3.30 -29.91 19.33
CA GLY A 508 -3.79 -28.97 20.34
C GLY A 508 -5.32 -28.90 20.44
N HIS A 509 -5.87 -27.69 20.50
CA HIS A 509 -7.32 -27.47 20.61
C HIS A 509 -7.89 -26.79 19.35
N PHE A 510 -8.84 -27.44 18.66
CA PHE A 510 -9.58 -26.85 17.55
C PHE A 510 -11.04 -26.59 17.96
N SER A 511 -11.54 -25.38 17.70
CA SER A 511 -12.80 -24.87 18.27
C SER A 511 -13.67 -24.19 17.22
N ALA A 512 -14.64 -24.93 16.66
CA ALA A 512 -15.59 -24.43 15.68
C ALA A 512 -17.00 -24.40 16.29
N PHE A 513 -17.41 -23.25 16.83
CA PHE A 513 -18.72 -23.04 17.47
C PHE A 513 -19.60 -22.14 16.62
N GLY A 514 -20.30 -22.74 15.66
CA GLY A 514 -21.37 -22.11 14.88
C GLY A 514 -22.65 -21.88 15.69
N LYS A 515 -23.67 -21.38 15.01
CA LYS A 515 -25.02 -21.14 15.55
C LYS A 515 -26.09 -21.73 14.61
N PRO A 516 -27.34 -21.95 15.05
CA PRO A 516 -28.41 -22.47 14.19
C PRO A 516 -28.68 -21.64 12.93
N ASP A 517 -28.37 -20.34 12.96
CA ASP A 517 -28.56 -19.37 11.88
C ASP A 517 -27.24 -18.90 11.23
N SER A 518 -26.09 -19.31 11.78
CA SER A 518 -24.75 -19.08 11.23
C SER A 518 -23.85 -20.27 11.54
N ALA A 519 -24.16 -21.41 10.92
CA ALA A 519 -23.37 -22.63 11.03
C ALA A 519 -21.97 -22.41 10.41
N ILE A 520 -20.96 -23.10 10.93
CA ILE A 520 -19.64 -23.14 10.30
C ILE A 520 -19.65 -24.26 9.25
N VAL A 521 -19.10 -24.04 8.06
CA VAL A 521 -19.11 -25.03 6.98
C VAL A 521 -17.70 -25.38 6.56
N PHE A 522 -17.41 -26.68 6.42
CA PHE A 522 -16.21 -27.23 5.80
C PHE A 522 -16.65 -28.02 4.55
N THR A 523 -16.23 -27.60 3.37
CA THR A 523 -16.68 -28.20 2.09
C THR A 523 -15.55 -28.20 1.04
N SER A 524 -15.84 -28.69 -0.17
CA SER A 524 -14.91 -28.62 -1.30
C SER A 524 -14.81 -27.20 -1.86
N MET A 525 -13.68 -26.86 -2.50
CA MET A 525 -13.62 -25.67 -3.34
C MET A 525 -14.64 -25.70 -4.48
N GLN A 526 -14.87 -26.89 -5.07
CA GLN A 526 -15.84 -27.19 -6.13
C GLN A 526 -17.33 -27.17 -5.68
N ASP A 527 -17.63 -26.64 -4.48
CA ASP A 527 -19.00 -26.51 -3.97
C ASP A 527 -19.56 -25.11 -4.24
N ASP A 528 -20.10 -24.91 -5.44
CA ASP A 528 -20.71 -23.61 -5.82
C ASP A 528 -22.02 -23.34 -5.06
N THR A 529 -22.60 -24.36 -4.44
CA THR A 529 -23.85 -24.23 -3.69
C THR A 529 -23.65 -23.48 -2.36
N ILE A 530 -22.39 -23.37 -1.91
CA ILE A 530 -21.98 -22.70 -0.68
C ILE A 530 -20.90 -21.67 -1.01
N ALA A 531 -21.20 -20.38 -0.79
CA ALA A 531 -20.34 -19.24 -1.13
C ALA A 531 -19.97 -19.07 -2.63
N GLY A 532 -20.60 -19.80 -3.55
CA GLY A 532 -20.42 -19.62 -5.00
C GLY A 532 -19.14 -20.26 -5.56
N ASP A 533 -18.97 -20.14 -6.88
CA ASP A 533 -17.81 -20.60 -7.65
C ASP A 533 -16.53 -19.86 -7.21
N THR A 534 -15.75 -20.50 -6.35
CA THR A 534 -14.53 -19.91 -5.75
C THR A 534 -13.24 -20.36 -6.46
N ASN A 535 -13.36 -21.37 -7.31
CA ASN A 535 -12.34 -21.92 -8.21
C ASN A 535 -12.37 -21.27 -9.60
N LYS A 536 -13.39 -20.45 -9.89
CA LYS A 536 -13.59 -19.70 -11.14
C LYS A 536 -13.70 -20.59 -12.38
N ASP A 537 -14.28 -21.78 -12.24
CA ASP A 537 -14.52 -22.73 -13.36
C ASP A 537 -15.97 -22.78 -13.86
N GLY A 538 -16.88 -22.02 -13.24
CA GLY A 538 -18.26 -21.84 -13.65
C GLY A 538 -19.18 -22.96 -13.16
N ASP A 539 -19.50 -23.91 -14.06
CA ASP A 539 -20.23 -25.15 -13.75
C ASP A 539 -19.36 -26.38 -14.20
N GLU A 540 -18.04 -26.23 -14.33
CA GLU A 540 -17.17 -27.29 -14.90
C GLU A 540 -16.86 -28.42 -13.90
N SER A 541 -16.72 -28.09 -12.62
CA SER A 541 -16.62 -29.04 -11.52
C SER A 541 -17.89 -29.10 -10.66
N ILE A 542 -17.98 -30.11 -9.79
CA ILE A 542 -19.00 -30.22 -8.73
C ILE A 542 -18.36 -30.87 -7.50
N ALA A 543 -18.88 -30.56 -6.31
CA ALA A 543 -18.41 -31.16 -5.08
C ALA A 543 -18.67 -32.67 -5.03
N GLU A 544 -17.59 -33.45 -4.96
CA GLU A 544 -17.60 -34.92 -4.87
C GLU A 544 -16.95 -35.39 -3.56
N PRO A 545 -17.32 -36.56 -3.02
CA PRO A 545 -16.63 -37.15 -1.88
C PRO A 545 -15.10 -37.26 -2.10
N ASN A 546 -14.30 -37.10 -1.04
CA ASN A 546 -12.83 -37.02 -1.07
C ASN A 546 -12.26 -35.77 -1.78
N SER A 547 -13.00 -34.67 -1.91
CA SER A 547 -12.46 -33.45 -2.52
C SER A 547 -11.58 -32.59 -1.58
N TRP A 548 -11.56 -32.89 -0.28
CA TRP A 548 -10.57 -32.37 0.69
C TRP A 548 -10.20 -33.44 1.73
N GLY A 549 -9.10 -33.27 2.45
CA GLY A 549 -8.50 -34.31 3.30
C GLY A 549 -9.37 -34.72 4.50
N GLY A 550 -9.65 -33.78 5.39
CA GLY A 550 -10.46 -34.00 6.61
C GLY A 550 -9.89 -33.31 7.85
N ILE A 551 -10.43 -33.66 9.03
CA ILE A 551 -9.92 -33.21 10.34
C ILE A 551 -9.32 -34.40 11.10
N TYR A 552 -8.07 -34.26 11.53
CA TYR A 552 -7.25 -35.33 12.09
C TYR A 552 -6.85 -34.98 13.52
N VAL A 553 -7.53 -35.58 14.50
CA VAL A 553 -7.25 -35.35 15.92
C VAL A 553 -6.32 -36.41 16.46
N ARG A 554 -5.15 -36.02 16.95
CA ARG A 554 -4.06 -36.94 17.33
C ARG A 554 -3.59 -36.69 18.76
N GLY A 555 -3.04 -37.72 19.41
CA GLY A 555 -2.38 -37.57 20.70
C GLY A 555 -3.31 -37.05 21.80
N ALA A 556 -2.98 -35.92 22.41
CA ALA A 556 -3.84 -35.26 23.41
C ALA A 556 -4.82 -34.23 22.79
N GLY A 557 -4.86 -34.12 21.46
CA GLY A 557 -5.63 -33.11 20.74
C GLY A 557 -7.14 -33.26 20.92
N ILE A 558 -7.83 -32.12 20.83
CA ILE A 558 -9.29 -32.03 20.96
C ILE A 558 -9.84 -31.15 19.85
N ALA A 559 -10.75 -31.69 19.04
CA ALA A 559 -11.58 -30.90 18.13
C ALA A 559 -13.00 -30.80 18.69
N ARG A 560 -13.52 -29.58 18.85
CA ARG A 560 -14.90 -29.31 19.29
C ARG A 560 -15.65 -28.61 18.18
N LEU A 561 -16.75 -29.22 17.72
CA LEU A 561 -17.56 -28.75 16.61
C LEU A 561 -19.03 -28.67 17.04
N HIS A 562 -19.62 -27.49 16.96
CA HIS A 562 -20.99 -27.23 17.40
C HIS A 562 -21.70 -26.38 16.34
N TYR A 563 -22.85 -26.84 15.80
CA TYR A 563 -23.45 -26.30 14.56
C TYR A 563 -22.42 -26.17 13.42
N SER A 564 -21.68 -27.25 13.17
CA SER A 564 -20.73 -27.33 12.06
C SER A 564 -21.23 -28.31 11.00
N HIS A 565 -21.11 -27.96 9.73
CA HIS A 565 -21.43 -28.83 8.60
C HIS A 565 -20.14 -29.22 7.88
N LEU A 566 -19.82 -30.50 7.85
CA LEU A 566 -18.66 -31.04 7.15
C LEU A 566 -19.15 -31.88 5.98
N LEU A 567 -18.70 -31.51 4.78
CA LEU A 567 -19.20 -32.02 3.51
C LEU A 567 -18.03 -32.41 2.61
N TYR A 568 -18.17 -33.48 1.81
CA TYR A 568 -17.26 -33.82 0.71
C TYR A 568 -15.78 -34.12 1.07
N GLY A 569 -15.44 -34.26 2.37
CA GLY A 569 -14.09 -34.60 2.84
C GLY A 569 -13.73 -36.10 2.76
N GLY A 570 -12.59 -36.47 3.33
CA GLY A 570 -12.11 -37.87 3.44
C GLY A 570 -10.91 -38.23 2.56
N GLY A 571 -10.31 -37.28 1.84
CA GLY A 571 -9.38 -37.53 0.73
C GLY A 571 -8.03 -38.18 1.07
N GLU A 572 -7.56 -38.01 2.30
CA GLU A 572 -6.28 -38.54 2.82
C GLU A 572 -6.47 -39.41 4.08
N SER A 573 -7.71 -39.57 4.56
CA SER A 573 -8.04 -40.11 5.88
C SER A 573 -8.75 -41.45 5.76
N ARG A 574 -9.01 -42.10 6.90
CA ARG A 574 -9.98 -43.21 6.97
C ARG A 574 -11.41 -42.72 7.21
N GLY A 575 -11.62 -41.44 7.50
CA GLY A 575 -12.92 -40.79 7.55
C GLY A 575 -12.81 -39.27 7.68
N MET A 576 -13.87 -38.55 7.32
CA MET A 576 -13.91 -37.08 7.27
C MET A 576 -13.44 -36.42 8.58
N ILE A 577 -13.72 -37.06 9.71
CA ILE A 577 -12.96 -36.85 10.95
C ILE A 577 -12.25 -38.16 11.32
N GLU A 578 -10.94 -38.09 11.53
CA GLU A 578 -10.09 -39.18 11.99
C GLU A 578 -9.56 -38.88 13.39
N THR A 579 -9.70 -39.81 14.34
CA THR A 579 -9.18 -39.68 15.71
C THR A 579 -8.25 -40.84 16.06
N ILE A 580 -7.04 -40.53 16.55
CA ILE A 580 -5.99 -41.51 16.87
C ILE A 580 -5.18 -41.13 18.13
N ASP A 581 -4.56 -42.13 18.76
CA ASP A 581 -3.58 -41.99 19.83
C ASP A 581 -4.06 -41.18 21.07
N SER A 582 -5.35 -41.28 21.40
CA SER A 582 -6.11 -40.53 22.44
C SER A 582 -6.79 -39.24 21.98
N GLY A 583 -6.63 -38.85 20.71
CA GLY A 583 -7.27 -37.69 20.11
C GLY A 583 -8.79 -37.78 20.22
N THR A 584 -9.44 -36.64 20.49
CA THR A 584 -10.88 -36.59 20.85
C THR A 584 -11.65 -35.63 19.96
N ALA A 585 -12.69 -36.12 19.28
CA ALA A 585 -13.63 -35.28 18.53
C ALA A 585 -14.96 -35.14 19.29
N ILE A 586 -15.37 -33.91 19.60
CA ILE A 586 -16.65 -33.61 20.25
C ILE A 586 -17.53 -32.90 19.22
N LEU A 587 -18.67 -33.49 18.89
CA LEU A 587 -19.58 -33.02 17.85
C LEU A 587 -21.00 -32.85 18.37
N GLU A 588 -21.57 -31.67 18.11
CA GLU A 588 -22.86 -31.28 18.66
C GLU A 588 -23.70 -30.55 17.62
N ASN A 589 -24.97 -30.95 17.44
CA ASN A 589 -25.91 -30.30 16.51
C ASN A 589 -25.34 -30.12 15.08
N SER A 590 -24.46 -31.03 14.66
CA SER A 590 -23.61 -30.89 13.48
C SER A 590 -23.99 -31.87 12.36
N LEU A 591 -23.55 -31.60 11.13
CA LEU A 591 -23.77 -32.44 9.95
C LEU A 591 -22.44 -33.01 9.45
N LEU A 592 -22.42 -34.31 9.14
CA LEU A 592 -21.35 -34.97 8.40
C LEU A 592 -21.97 -35.75 7.26
N ALA A 593 -21.69 -35.32 6.03
CA ALA A 593 -22.24 -35.96 4.84
C ALA A 593 -21.26 -36.00 3.67
N HIS A 594 -21.47 -36.98 2.79
CA HIS A 594 -20.73 -37.13 1.54
C HIS A 594 -19.22 -37.30 1.75
N SER A 595 -18.78 -37.90 2.86
CA SER A 595 -17.37 -38.33 2.98
C SER A 595 -17.08 -39.44 1.98
N GLY A 596 -15.86 -39.47 1.43
CA GLY A 596 -15.44 -40.53 0.51
C GLY A 596 -14.72 -41.69 1.17
N GLU A 597 -14.72 -41.77 2.50
CA GLU A 597 -14.38 -42.94 3.31
C GLU A 597 -15.44 -43.10 4.44
N ASP A 598 -15.07 -43.23 5.72
CA ASP A 598 -16.05 -43.19 6.83
C ASP A 598 -16.50 -41.75 7.16
N GLY A 599 -17.62 -41.58 7.86
CA GLY A 599 -18.04 -40.28 8.40
C GLY A 599 -17.12 -39.84 9.54
N VAL A 600 -17.05 -40.65 10.60
CA VAL A 600 -16.02 -40.54 11.65
C VAL A 600 -15.29 -41.87 11.81
N TYR A 601 -13.96 -41.81 11.85
CA TYR A 601 -13.09 -42.95 12.09
C TYR A 601 -12.31 -42.77 13.39
N ALA A 602 -12.50 -43.69 14.34
CA ALA A 602 -11.70 -43.81 15.56
C ALA A 602 -10.73 -44.98 15.45
N GLY A 603 -9.46 -44.66 15.23
CA GLY A 603 -8.36 -45.61 15.21
C GLY A 603 -7.88 -45.96 16.62
N ASN A 604 -6.62 -46.41 16.71
CA ASN A 604 -5.97 -46.85 17.95
C ASN A 604 -6.07 -45.80 19.08
N GLY A 605 -6.93 -46.04 20.06
CA GLY A 605 -7.18 -45.15 21.20
C GLY A 605 -7.91 -43.85 20.87
N GLY A 606 -8.41 -43.66 19.63
CA GLY A 606 -9.22 -42.51 19.25
C GLY A 606 -10.55 -42.47 20.01
N LYS A 607 -11.13 -41.27 20.14
CA LYS A 607 -12.37 -41.04 20.89
C LYS A 607 -13.27 -40.07 20.16
N GLY A 608 -14.58 -40.25 20.33
CA GLY A 608 -15.55 -39.24 19.97
C GLY A 608 -16.73 -39.20 20.92
N PHE A 609 -17.38 -38.05 20.92
CA PHE A 609 -18.60 -37.73 21.66
C PHE A 609 -19.54 -37.00 20.70
N LEU A 610 -20.53 -37.69 20.15
CA LEU A 610 -21.42 -37.20 19.11
C LEU A 610 -22.82 -37.07 19.69
N ARG A 611 -23.42 -35.88 19.62
CA ARG A 611 -24.78 -35.63 20.13
C ARG A 611 -25.59 -34.73 19.21
N TYR A 612 -26.86 -35.07 19.01
CA TYR A 612 -27.80 -34.35 18.15
C TYR A 612 -27.31 -34.12 16.70
N CYS A 613 -26.35 -34.92 16.22
CA CYS A 613 -25.75 -34.78 14.91
C CYS A 613 -26.55 -35.52 13.82
N SER A 614 -26.33 -35.15 12.57
CA SER A 614 -26.77 -35.90 11.39
C SER A 614 -25.57 -36.49 10.66
N ILE A 615 -25.53 -37.81 10.51
CA ILE A 615 -24.42 -38.55 9.89
C ILE A 615 -25.02 -39.43 8.79
N LEU A 616 -24.86 -39.02 7.54
CA LEU A 616 -25.62 -39.59 6.41
C LEU A 616 -24.85 -39.50 5.09
N ASP A 617 -25.24 -40.31 4.10
CA ASP A 617 -24.69 -40.30 2.73
C ASP A 617 -23.14 -40.31 2.62
N ASN A 618 -22.47 -40.91 3.62
CA ASN A 618 -21.04 -41.19 3.63
C ASN A 618 -20.76 -42.50 2.88
N ARG A 619 -19.58 -42.63 2.26
CA ARG A 619 -19.29 -43.73 1.33
C ARG A 619 -19.17 -45.11 2.00
N ASN A 620 -18.57 -45.15 3.18
CA ASN A 620 -18.38 -46.36 3.98
C ASN A 620 -19.29 -46.32 5.22
N LEU A 621 -18.73 -46.43 6.43
CA LEU A 621 -19.49 -46.40 7.68
C LEU A 621 -19.77 -44.96 8.10
N ALA A 622 -20.91 -44.71 8.72
CA ALA A 622 -21.20 -43.45 9.39
C ALA A 622 -20.21 -43.21 10.55
N VAL A 623 -19.97 -44.23 11.37
CA VAL A 623 -18.94 -44.24 12.43
C VAL A 623 -18.25 -45.61 12.48
N ARG A 624 -16.92 -45.63 12.51
CA ARG A 624 -16.10 -46.83 12.77
C ARG A 624 -15.22 -46.64 13.99
N ASN A 625 -15.20 -47.61 14.90
CA ASN A 625 -14.24 -47.69 16.00
C ASN A 625 -13.39 -48.97 15.89
N GLU A 626 -12.06 -48.84 15.84
CA GLU A 626 -11.13 -49.99 15.83
C GLU A 626 -10.65 -50.38 17.25
N THR A 627 -10.96 -49.59 18.29
CA THR A 627 -10.43 -49.82 19.65
C THR A 627 -11.38 -50.64 20.51
N GLN A 628 -11.16 -51.96 20.52
CA GLN A 628 -11.91 -52.91 21.36
C GLN A 628 -11.93 -52.51 22.84
N GLY A 629 -13.14 -52.34 23.39
CA GLY A 629 -13.38 -52.11 24.82
C GLY A 629 -13.25 -50.65 25.29
N THR A 630 -13.15 -49.70 24.36
CA THR A 630 -13.45 -48.28 24.60
C THR A 630 -14.56 -47.88 23.64
N ASP A 631 -15.80 -47.91 24.12
CA ASP A 631 -16.97 -47.57 23.32
C ASP A 631 -16.87 -46.10 22.87
N PHE A 632 -17.14 -45.87 21.59
CA PHE A 632 -17.20 -44.54 20.98
C PHE A 632 -18.59 -43.97 21.25
N ASP A 633 -18.65 -42.80 21.87
CA ASP A 633 -19.87 -42.23 22.41
C ASP A 633 -20.65 -41.48 21.31
N ALA A 634 -21.76 -42.06 20.87
CA ALA A 634 -22.70 -41.48 19.92
C ALA A 634 -24.16 -41.77 20.32
N ASP A 635 -24.42 -41.91 21.62
CA ASP A 635 -25.70 -42.37 22.17
C ASP A 635 -26.74 -41.26 22.33
N ASP A 636 -26.34 -39.99 22.20
CA ASP A 636 -27.17 -38.82 22.48
C ASP A 636 -27.98 -38.33 21.24
N ASN A 637 -29.01 -39.07 20.84
CA ASN A 637 -30.02 -38.68 19.83
C ASN A 637 -29.47 -38.31 18.44
N ASN A 638 -28.43 -38.99 17.96
CA ASN A 638 -27.93 -38.80 16.60
C ASN A 638 -28.88 -39.36 15.53
N TRP A 639 -28.86 -38.76 14.34
CA TRP A 639 -29.63 -39.18 13.17
C TRP A 639 -28.72 -39.80 12.11
N TRP A 640 -29.08 -41.02 11.70
CA TRP A 640 -28.27 -41.86 10.83
C TRP A 640 -28.81 -41.95 9.39
N GLY A 641 -29.82 -41.16 9.03
CA GLY A 641 -30.44 -41.16 7.70
C GLY A 641 -31.85 -41.77 7.63
N ASP A 642 -32.25 -42.61 8.58
CA ASP A 642 -33.58 -43.23 8.63
C ASP A 642 -34.11 -43.38 10.09
N PRO A 643 -35.43 -43.32 10.36
CA PRO A 643 -35.99 -43.47 11.71
C PRO A 643 -35.71 -44.82 12.39
N SER A 644 -35.35 -45.85 11.63
CA SER A 644 -34.94 -47.17 12.13
C SER A 644 -33.53 -47.20 12.74
N GLY A 645 -32.77 -46.11 12.67
CA GLY A 645 -31.42 -46.01 13.24
C GLY A 645 -30.32 -46.48 12.28
N PRO A 646 -29.08 -46.59 12.78
CA PRO A 646 -27.95 -47.02 11.97
C PRO A 646 -28.10 -48.50 11.61
N LEU A 647 -27.54 -48.92 10.48
CA LEU A 647 -27.38 -50.33 10.17
C LEU A 647 -26.23 -50.89 11.02
N ASP A 648 -26.51 -51.89 11.83
CA ASP A 648 -25.48 -52.66 12.53
C ASP A 648 -25.77 -54.15 12.35
N THR A 649 -24.84 -54.84 11.68
CA THR A 649 -24.96 -56.26 11.34
C THR A 649 -24.09 -57.18 12.20
N SER A 650 -23.31 -56.61 13.11
CA SER A 650 -22.43 -57.32 14.03
C SER A 650 -23.08 -57.47 15.40
N ASP A 651 -22.70 -58.49 16.17
CA ASP A 651 -23.10 -58.64 17.58
C ASP A 651 -21.89 -58.72 18.53
N ALA A 652 -20.71 -58.27 18.06
CA ALA A 652 -19.43 -58.53 18.71
C ALA A 652 -19.22 -57.78 20.04
N ASP A 653 -19.84 -56.61 20.21
CA ASP A 653 -19.85 -55.84 21.46
C ASP A 653 -21.14 -56.03 22.29
N GLY A 654 -22.17 -56.64 21.69
CA GLY A 654 -23.47 -56.89 22.30
C GLY A 654 -24.57 -55.89 21.93
N ARG A 655 -24.27 -54.87 21.12
CA ARG A 655 -25.23 -54.06 20.36
C ARG A 655 -25.45 -54.73 18.98
N VAL A 656 -26.60 -54.51 18.36
CA VAL A 656 -26.92 -54.94 16.97
C VAL A 656 -28.25 -54.31 16.51
N ASN A 657 -28.30 -53.79 15.29
CA ASN A 657 -29.51 -53.24 14.66
C ASN A 657 -29.62 -53.69 13.19
N PRO A 658 -29.97 -54.96 12.93
CA PRO A 658 -29.83 -55.57 11.61
C PRO A 658 -30.98 -55.22 10.65
N ASP A 659 -32.03 -54.57 11.18
CA ASP A 659 -33.17 -54.03 10.44
C ASP A 659 -33.05 -52.50 10.22
N GLY A 660 -31.96 -51.88 10.68
CA GLY A 660 -31.67 -50.45 10.48
C GLY A 660 -31.42 -50.10 9.01
N LEU A 661 -31.91 -48.95 8.57
CA LEU A 661 -31.80 -48.46 7.19
C LEU A 661 -30.96 -47.17 7.05
N GLY A 662 -30.45 -46.65 8.17
CA GLY A 662 -29.46 -45.57 8.17
C GLY A 662 -28.05 -46.04 7.80
N GLY A 663 -27.09 -45.12 7.89
CA GLY A 663 -25.67 -45.39 7.67
C GLY A 663 -25.14 -46.50 8.58
N GLU A 664 -24.19 -47.28 8.06
CA GLU A 664 -23.62 -48.43 8.75
C GLU A 664 -22.69 -47.99 9.89
N VAL A 665 -22.73 -48.68 11.03
CA VAL A 665 -21.77 -48.48 12.14
C VAL A 665 -20.93 -49.73 12.37
N GLY A 666 -19.73 -49.53 12.92
CA GLY A 666 -18.84 -50.63 13.32
C GLY A 666 -19.06 -51.07 14.77
N ASP A 667 -18.41 -52.17 15.15
CA ASP A 667 -18.32 -52.62 16.55
C ASP A 667 -17.85 -51.49 17.49
N TYR A 668 -18.27 -51.53 18.76
CA TYR A 668 -17.84 -50.61 19.82
C TYR A 668 -18.25 -49.14 19.58
N VAL A 669 -19.35 -48.91 18.87
CA VAL A 669 -20.01 -47.60 18.76
C VAL A 669 -21.28 -47.67 19.60
N ASP A 670 -21.43 -46.81 20.60
CA ASP A 670 -22.70 -46.69 21.31
C ASP A 670 -23.60 -45.72 20.55
N TYR A 671 -24.74 -46.20 20.06
CA TYR A 671 -25.65 -45.45 19.19
C TYR A 671 -27.10 -45.43 19.69
N GLU A 672 -27.35 -45.94 20.91
CA GLU A 672 -28.69 -46.00 21.52
C GLU A 672 -28.81 -45.09 22.76
N PRO A 673 -29.67 -44.05 22.76
CA PRO A 673 -30.75 -43.77 21.80
C PRO A 673 -30.39 -42.95 20.54
N TRP A 674 -30.70 -43.48 19.35
CA TRP A 674 -30.75 -42.67 18.13
C TRP A 674 -32.06 -41.86 18.00
N SER A 675 -32.03 -40.78 17.20
CA SER A 675 -33.22 -40.01 16.86
C SER A 675 -34.06 -40.69 15.78
N SER A 676 -35.39 -40.69 15.96
CA SER A 676 -36.36 -41.14 14.95
C SER A 676 -36.80 -40.04 13.96
N VAL A 677 -36.23 -38.82 14.08
CA VAL A 677 -36.50 -37.68 13.20
C VAL A 677 -35.19 -36.95 12.93
N GLN A 678 -34.91 -36.59 11.67
CA GLN A 678 -33.75 -35.77 11.33
C GLN A 678 -33.79 -34.43 12.09
N PRO A 679 -32.71 -34.06 12.81
CA PRO A 679 -32.56 -32.74 13.40
C PRO A 679 -32.79 -31.63 12.37
N ALA A 680 -33.46 -30.55 12.79
CA ALA A 680 -33.63 -29.38 11.94
C ALA A 680 -32.33 -28.57 11.92
N LEU A 681 -31.43 -28.91 10.98
CA LEU A 681 -30.12 -28.29 10.73
C LEU A 681 -30.22 -26.83 10.23
N GLY A 682 -30.97 -25.97 10.95
CA GLY A 682 -31.15 -24.56 10.57
C GLY A 682 -32.39 -23.84 11.13
N LYS A 683 -33.23 -24.44 11.99
CA LYS A 683 -34.32 -23.72 12.69
C LYS A 683 -34.58 -24.21 14.12
N ILE A 684 -34.53 -23.25 15.05
CA ILE A 684 -34.68 -23.35 16.50
C ILE A 684 -35.71 -24.40 16.96
N VAL A 685 -35.21 -25.35 17.76
CA VAL A 685 -35.86 -25.82 18.99
C VAL A 685 -34.79 -25.75 20.08
N VAL A 686 -35.13 -25.22 21.26
CA VAL A 686 -34.24 -25.21 22.43
C VAL A 686 -34.62 -26.39 23.34
N PRO A 687 -33.76 -27.41 23.50
CA PRO A 687 -33.76 -28.28 24.67
C PRO A 687 -32.99 -27.61 25.82
N GLU A 688 -33.25 -28.03 27.06
CA GLU A 688 -32.62 -27.47 28.25
C GLU A 688 -31.10 -27.74 28.30
N ASP A 689 -30.34 -26.74 28.76
CA ASP A 689 -28.89 -26.75 28.95
C ASP A 689 -28.40 -27.95 29.79
N PRO A 690 -27.61 -28.87 29.21
CA PRO A 690 -26.99 -29.98 29.93
C PRO A 690 -25.57 -29.61 30.42
N GLY A 691 -25.43 -28.47 31.09
CA GLY A 691 -24.32 -28.09 31.97
C GLY A 691 -22.91 -28.22 31.38
N ASP A 692 -22.42 -27.12 30.79
CA ASP A 692 -21.09 -27.04 30.14
C ASP A 692 -19.93 -27.68 30.95
N PRO A 693 -19.14 -28.60 30.36
CA PRO A 693 -17.90 -29.05 30.95
C PRO A 693 -16.81 -27.95 30.90
N VAL A 694 -16.12 -27.77 32.03
CA VAL A 694 -15.12 -26.70 32.23
C VAL A 694 -13.94 -26.81 31.26
N ILE A 695 -13.75 -25.81 30.40
CA ILE A 695 -12.66 -25.71 29.41
C ILE A 695 -11.88 -24.41 29.63
N PRO A 696 -10.54 -24.39 29.75
CA PRO A 696 -9.78 -23.14 29.87
C PRO A 696 -9.75 -22.37 28.54
N GLY A 697 -10.17 -21.09 28.53
CA GLY A 697 -9.96 -20.17 27.39
C GLY A 697 -11.17 -19.33 27.00
N ILE A 698 -12.38 -19.86 27.17
CA ILE A 698 -13.63 -19.12 26.88
C ILE A 698 -13.94 -18.17 28.05
N ALA A 699 -14.62 -17.05 27.78
CA ALA A 699 -15.19 -16.16 28.78
C ALA A 699 -16.21 -16.90 29.67
N GLN A 700 -15.75 -17.36 30.83
CA GLN A 700 -16.52 -18.10 31.82
C GLN A 700 -16.98 -17.18 32.95
N VAL A 701 -18.18 -17.43 33.45
CA VAL A 701 -18.72 -16.83 34.67
C VAL A 701 -19.45 -17.91 35.47
N SER A 702 -19.19 -18.00 36.77
CA SER A 702 -19.79 -19.01 37.65
C SER A 702 -20.05 -18.44 39.04
N THR A 703 -21.08 -18.95 39.70
CA THR A 703 -21.47 -18.59 41.07
C THR A 703 -20.96 -19.66 42.05
N ASP A 704 -20.60 -19.28 43.28
CA ASP A 704 -20.07 -20.21 44.30
C ASP A 704 -21.08 -21.26 44.79
N HIS A 705 -22.38 -21.03 44.55
CA HIS A 705 -23.46 -21.96 44.80
C HIS A 705 -24.51 -21.95 43.67
N THR A 706 -25.29 -23.03 43.58
CA THR A 706 -26.45 -23.17 42.69
C THR A 706 -27.76 -22.68 43.33
N GLU A 707 -27.80 -22.57 44.66
CA GLU A 707 -28.93 -22.02 45.43
C GLU A 707 -28.39 -21.13 46.56
N TYR A 708 -29.09 -20.01 46.84
CA TYR A 708 -28.72 -19.05 47.87
C TYR A 708 -29.83 -18.82 48.88
N THR A 709 -29.45 -18.63 50.14
CA THR A 709 -30.37 -18.17 51.20
C THR A 709 -30.44 -16.64 51.23
N THR A 710 -31.53 -16.08 51.78
CA THR A 710 -31.67 -14.63 51.93
C THR A 710 -30.53 -14.06 52.79
N ASP A 711 -29.96 -12.93 52.38
CA ASP A 711 -28.80 -12.27 53.01
C ASP A 711 -27.48 -13.08 52.95
N GLN A 712 -27.37 -14.06 52.04
CA GLN A 712 -26.13 -14.76 51.72
C GLN A 712 -25.41 -14.08 50.54
N PRO A 713 -24.17 -13.60 50.70
CA PRO A 713 -23.41 -13.03 49.60
C PRO A 713 -23.19 -14.02 48.47
N ILE A 714 -23.23 -13.53 47.23
CA ILE A 714 -23.05 -14.31 46.01
C ILE A 714 -21.64 -14.01 45.47
N VAL A 715 -20.78 -15.02 45.45
CA VAL A 715 -19.42 -14.89 44.93
C VAL A 715 -19.39 -15.36 43.49
N VAL A 716 -19.01 -14.47 42.58
CA VAL A 716 -18.94 -14.73 41.14
C VAL A 716 -17.48 -14.80 40.71
N THR A 717 -17.05 -15.92 40.16
CA THR A 717 -15.71 -16.12 39.58
C THR A 717 -15.80 -16.09 38.07
N PHE A 718 -14.84 -15.40 37.44
CA PHE A 718 -14.77 -15.27 35.99
C PHE A 718 -13.34 -15.45 35.44
N SER A 719 -13.24 -15.86 34.18
CA SER A 719 -11.98 -16.09 33.46
C SER A 719 -12.19 -16.05 31.94
N GLY A 720 -11.14 -15.80 31.16
CA GLY A 720 -11.22 -15.79 29.68
C GLY A 720 -11.92 -14.56 29.08
N PHE A 721 -12.08 -13.47 29.84
CA PHE A 721 -12.70 -12.24 29.32
C PHE A 721 -11.74 -11.48 28.37
N PRO A 722 -12.23 -10.72 27.38
CA PRO A 722 -11.39 -10.00 26.40
C PRO A 722 -10.41 -9.01 27.05
N GLY A 723 -10.86 -8.32 28.12
CA GLY A 723 -10.04 -7.37 28.87
C GLY A 723 -10.26 -5.91 28.48
N ASN A 724 -11.45 -5.57 27.97
CA ASN A 724 -11.84 -4.17 27.79
C ASN A 724 -12.11 -3.53 29.17
N GLN A 725 -11.90 -2.22 29.28
CA GLN A 725 -12.18 -1.51 30.54
C GLN A 725 -13.68 -1.48 30.89
N GLU A 726 -14.55 -1.60 29.89
CA GLU A 726 -16.01 -1.55 30.03
C GLU A 726 -16.68 -2.93 29.99
N ASP A 727 -15.92 -4.03 29.94
CA ASP A 727 -16.47 -5.39 30.13
C ASP A 727 -17.14 -5.47 31.52
N TRP A 728 -18.32 -6.08 31.63
CA TRP A 728 -19.13 -6.11 32.87
C TRP A 728 -19.78 -7.47 33.11
N ILE A 729 -20.08 -7.74 34.38
CA ILE A 729 -20.79 -8.93 34.86
C ILE A 729 -22.04 -8.47 35.59
N SER A 730 -23.19 -9.11 35.35
CA SER A 730 -24.45 -8.83 36.05
C SER A 730 -25.04 -10.06 36.71
N LEU A 731 -25.83 -9.83 37.76
CA LEU A 731 -26.48 -10.87 38.56
C LEU A 731 -28.00 -10.73 38.46
N SER A 732 -28.65 -11.61 37.70
CA SER A 732 -30.10 -11.58 37.45
C SER A 732 -30.80 -12.80 38.05
N PRO A 733 -32.07 -12.68 38.51
CA PRO A 733 -32.87 -13.85 38.85
C PRO A 733 -33.14 -14.72 37.62
N VAL A 734 -33.13 -16.05 37.75
CA VAL A 734 -33.42 -17.03 36.66
C VAL A 734 -34.81 -16.90 36.02
N THR A 735 -35.65 -16.00 36.52
CA THR A 735 -37.00 -15.70 35.97
C THR A 735 -37.05 -14.39 35.18
N LEU A 736 -35.89 -13.71 35.02
CA LEU A 736 -35.75 -12.53 34.17
C LEU A 736 -35.57 -12.98 32.71
N PRO A 737 -36.19 -12.31 31.72
CA PRO A 737 -35.94 -12.59 30.31
C PRO A 737 -34.49 -12.29 29.88
N ASP A 738 -33.96 -13.05 28.92
CA ASP A 738 -32.58 -12.95 28.43
C ASP A 738 -32.24 -11.59 27.77
N ASP A 739 -33.25 -10.82 27.34
CA ASP A 739 -33.10 -9.46 26.81
C ASP A 739 -33.03 -8.37 27.90
N GLN A 740 -33.01 -8.77 29.18
CA GLN A 740 -32.96 -7.88 30.33
C GLN A 740 -31.85 -8.28 31.30
N TYR A 741 -31.22 -7.26 31.89
CA TYR A 741 -30.24 -7.41 32.95
C TYR A 741 -30.71 -6.67 34.21
N SER A 742 -30.26 -7.12 35.38
CA SER A 742 -30.59 -6.46 36.64
C SER A 742 -29.78 -5.17 36.85
N ASN A 743 -30.19 -4.36 37.83
CA ASN A 743 -29.39 -3.22 38.28
C ASN A 743 -28.20 -3.62 39.19
N TRP A 744 -27.86 -4.91 39.28
CA TRP A 744 -26.73 -5.44 40.04
C TRP A 744 -25.65 -5.91 39.08
N TRP A 745 -24.70 -5.03 38.78
CA TRP A 745 -23.59 -5.28 37.87
C TRP A 745 -22.29 -4.63 38.35
N ILE A 746 -21.15 -5.15 37.87
CA ILE A 746 -19.79 -4.68 38.18
C ILE A 746 -18.94 -4.74 36.90
N TYR A 747 -18.14 -3.71 36.63
CA TYR A 747 -17.14 -3.72 35.55
C TYR A 747 -15.91 -4.55 35.93
N THR A 748 -15.43 -5.40 35.03
CA THR A 748 -14.17 -6.15 35.20
C THR A 748 -12.94 -5.24 35.16
N SER A 749 -13.09 -4.01 34.63
CA SER A 749 -12.04 -2.99 34.59
C SER A 749 -10.77 -3.45 33.87
N GLY A 750 -10.93 -4.22 32.78
CA GLY A 750 -9.83 -4.80 32.00
C GLY A 750 -9.22 -6.08 32.58
N GLN A 751 -9.76 -6.62 33.67
CA GLN A 751 -9.35 -7.93 34.16
C GLN A 751 -9.89 -9.03 33.26
N ARG A 752 -9.01 -9.93 32.80
CA ARG A 752 -9.37 -11.13 32.02
C ARG A 752 -9.83 -12.31 32.91
N SER A 753 -9.55 -12.26 34.21
CA SER A 753 -10.00 -13.22 35.20
C SER A 753 -10.00 -12.60 36.61
N GLY A 754 -10.88 -13.09 37.48
CA GLY A 754 -11.01 -12.59 38.85
C GLY A 754 -12.22 -13.14 39.59
N THR A 755 -12.54 -12.50 40.72
CA THR A 755 -13.70 -12.84 41.54
C THR A 755 -14.33 -11.57 42.09
N PHE A 756 -15.66 -11.46 42.00
CA PHE A 756 -16.46 -10.40 42.62
C PHE A 756 -17.41 -10.98 43.67
N THR A 757 -17.88 -10.12 44.58
CA THR A 757 -18.91 -10.47 45.57
C THR A 757 -20.05 -9.47 45.45
N PHE A 758 -21.28 -10.00 45.35
CA PHE A 758 -22.52 -9.26 45.41
C PHE A 758 -23.14 -9.50 46.79
N ASP A 759 -23.38 -8.42 47.55
CA ASP A 759 -23.93 -8.43 48.93
C ASP A 759 -25.46 -8.23 48.96
#